data_AF-V5GXE7-F1
#
_entry.id   AF-V5GXE7-F1
#
_cell.length_a   1.000
_cell.length_b   1.000
_cell.length_c   1.000
_cell.angle_alpha   90.00
_cell.angle_beta   90.00
_cell.angle_gamma   90.00
#
_symmetry.space_group_name_H-M   'P 1'
#
loop_
_entity.id
_entity.type
_entity.pdbx_description
1 polymer ?
#
loop_
_entity_poly.entity_id
_entity_poly.type
_entity_poly.pdbx_seq_one_letter_code
_entity_poly.pdbx_strand_id
1 'polypeptide(L)'
;LRKNVREVISPNEGLSSREMNRAKRKARQAVNKQRSREAMEDTNGEEIEKKRIKTDVKEEYIIQYDLEAGDAGDWPLEWFCDQLSQDLFSSCWETRHGAATALREVLTVQGDGAGRATYIPSCQMETYHQIWLEDMSIRLLCVLALDRFGDFVSDAVVAPVRETCAQALCGVLKLMNVPACNGVLKILLQLLDHQEWEARHGGLLGLKYLLAVREDMIDVYLPESFPFILQGLSDAVDDVSAVAASALIPVAEKLTKLVPGSVPLVVTKLWDLLSEQDELAAACNSFMGLLAAILNLPQAQALLPPQPLNEVVPRLWPFLSHSTSSVRKATLQTLGTLTEKPKDGTCLLWDAQLLQDAMRHVYQRVLVEPNRDVRDVAEKVWSNLVRNSGLVELLHAACPFITVWLFLGMQPVRVPFDANLLILAKSHGHKKKGGIDGLQNFDHTVVPPKLYIAGSETTPVAVRELNAMQVRCMAARMLGLLSCFIIKPAPGVDYSADLEKPVDCYVKVLLVHLNSKSALQRMMTGLVVAEWARLNDQPQDCPEALKQRLHTCLNECVYFDEIAHSFTRLAQETRDFVATLKHYKVPINIQNDSVFTLQHIEQLTGAETQQVLVKFKLKTKIQESLEERRRSIQGSATQTSNDQLMLSVSTLAALSGAIVMFRALPDKLTPVVKPLMESVRRENDENLQRIAAQHLAILLDQCRGRTPCPNDKIIANLCTFLRCDPEFTPVVHKNHGEHSKDMHNKPGNYNGIVTLNNQQRNAERAVFKRSNSTGRGPGRPPAMDIPLEELLKEEDDSQRINGIQRRGATLALTAITEHFGAELPSKAPKLWEFIVGQLSEAIDPYNFDSNVLYNR
;
A
#
# COMPACT_ATOMS: atom_id res chain seq x y z
N LEU A 1 -49.40 -46.49 -8.62
CA LEU A 1 -48.35 -47.08 -9.48
C LEU A 1 -47.03 -46.35 -9.22
N ARG A 2 -46.22 -46.87 -8.28
CA ARG A 2 -44.88 -46.34 -7.97
C ARG A 2 -43.91 -46.78 -9.07
N LYS A 3 -43.27 -45.83 -9.75
CA LYS A 3 -42.09 -46.11 -10.59
C LYS A 3 -40.83 -46.02 -9.71
N ASN A 4 -39.90 -46.94 -9.96
CA ASN A 4 -38.69 -47.16 -9.17
C ASN A 4 -37.70 -45.99 -9.30
N VAL A 5 -37.08 -45.62 -8.18
CA VAL A 5 -36.07 -44.55 -8.03
C VAL A 5 -34.72 -44.88 -8.70
N ARG A 6 -34.61 -46.04 -9.39
CA ARG A 6 -33.37 -46.50 -10.03
C ARG A 6 -33.11 -45.98 -11.45
N GLU A 7 -34.04 -45.25 -12.07
CA GLU A 7 -33.88 -44.79 -13.48
C GLU A 7 -33.45 -43.31 -13.63
N VAL A 8 -33.24 -42.55 -12.54
CA VAL A 8 -32.89 -41.11 -12.62
C VAL A 8 -31.41 -40.81 -12.35
N ILE A 9 -30.59 -41.81 -12.01
CA ILE A 9 -29.14 -41.63 -11.80
C ILE A 9 -28.40 -42.54 -12.77
N SER A 10 -28.05 -42.00 -13.95
CA SER A 10 -26.95 -42.55 -14.74
C SER A 10 -25.64 -42.10 -14.07
N PRO A 11 -24.73 -42.99 -13.65
CA PRO A 11 -23.57 -42.63 -12.84
C PRO A 11 -22.34 -42.10 -13.62
N ASN A 12 -22.44 -41.80 -14.92
CA ASN A 12 -21.24 -41.66 -15.78
C ASN A 12 -21.03 -40.31 -16.48
N GLU A 13 -21.69 -39.22 -16.06
CA GLU A 13 -21.31 -37.89 -16.54
C GLU A 13 -21.08 -36.95 -15.34
N GLY A 14 -19.81 -36.69 -15.05
CA GLY A 14 -19.41 -35.62 -14.15
C GLY A 14 -19.84 -34.26 -14.71
N LEU A 15 -20.18 -33.33 -13.82
CA LEU A 15 -20.53 -31.95 -14.18
C LEU A 15 -19.43 -31.33 -15.04
N SER A 16 -19.79 -30.69 -16.16
CA SER A 16 -18.85 -29.91 -16.96
C SER A 16 -18.19 -28.82 -16.09
N SER A 17 -16.95 -28.42 -16.37
CA SER A 17 -16.25 -27.33 -15.64
C SER A 17 -17.11 -26.06 -15.54
N ARG A 18 -17.93 -25.79 -16.56
CA ARG A 18 -18.91 -24.69 -16.57
C ARG A 18 -20.06 -24.88 -15.57
N GLU A 19 -20.56 -26.11 -15.43
CA GLU A 19 -21.65 -26.45 -14.53
C GLU A 19 -21.16 -26.49 -13.07
N MET A 20 -19.94 -26.96 -12.86
CA MET A 20 -19.28 -26.94 -11.55
C MET A 20 -19.02 -25.50 -11.08
N ASN A 21 -18.50 -24.63 -11.97
CA ASN A 21 -18.31 -23.21 -11.66
C ASN A 21 -19.66 -22.48 -11.42
N ARG A 22 -20.72 -22.87 -12.14
CA ARG A 22 -22.09 -22.38 -11.90
C ARG A 22 -22.66 -22.87 -10.57
N ALA A 23 -22.37 -24.11 -10.17
CA ALA A 23 -22.77 -24.67 -8.88
C ALA A 23 -22.02 -24.00 -7.70
N LYS A 24 -20.70 -23.77 -7.83
CA LYS A 24 -19.89 -22.98 -6.89
C LYS A 24 -20.50 -21.59 -6.67
N ARG A 25 -20.93 -20.91 -7.74
CA ARG A 25 -21.62 -19.60 -7.65
C ARG A 25 -22.97 -19.66 -6.91
N LYS A 26 -23.78 -20.69 -7.17
CA LYS A 26 -25.07 -20.89 -6.47
C LYS A 26 -24.87 -21.15 -4.97
N ALA A 27 -23.86 -21.95 -4.60
CA ALA A 27 -23.51 -22.19 -3.20
C ALA A 27 -23.09 -20.88 -2.48
N ARG A 28 -22.27 -20.05 -3.14
CA ARG A 28 -21.89 -18.72 -2.63
C ARG A 28 -23.07 -17.78 -2.46
N GLN A 29 -23.99 -17.73 -3.43
CA GLN A 29 -25.20 -16.91 -3.31
C GLN A 29 -26.07 -17.37 -2.14
N ALA A 30 -26.14 -18.68 -1.87
CA ALA A 30 -26.85 -19.19 -0.70
C ALA A 30 -26.20 -18.75 0.62
N VAL A 31 -24.86 -18.85 0.73
CA VAL A 31 -24.11 -18.45 1.94
C VAL A 31 -24.14 -16.93 2.15
N ASN A 32 -23.97 -16.12 1.11
CA ASN A 32 -24.09 -14.66 1.21
C ASN A 32 -25.52 -14.21 1.53
N LYS A 33 -26.54 -14.93 1.05
CA LYS A 33 -27.94 -14.66 1.40
C LYS A 33 -28.24 -15.04 2.85
N GLN A 34 -27.54 -16.02 3.41
CA GLN A 34 -27.58 -16.37 4.84
C GLN A 34 -26.91 -15.29 5.70
N ARG A 35 -25.69 -14.87 5.36
CA ARG A 35 -24.99 -13.75 6.03
C ARG A 35 -25.73 -12.41 5.92
N SER A 36 -26.37 -12.13 4.79
CA SER A 36 -27.20 -10.93 4.61
C SER A 36 -28.52 -10.98 5.40
N ARG A 37 -28.99 -12.18 5.76
CA ARG A 37 -30.18 -12.38 6.60
C ARG A 37 -29.82 -12.20 8.08
N GLU A 38 -28.67 -12.73 8.49
CA GLU A 38 -28.10 -12.54 9.83
C GLU A 38 -27.74 -11.06 10.08
N ALA A 39 -27.25 -10.33 9.06
CA ALA A 39 -26.97 -8.89 9.18
C ALA A 39 -28.22 -7.98 9.18
N MET A 40 -29.40 -8.49 8.78
CA MET A 40 -30.67 -7.74 8.82
C MET A 40 -31.47 -7.98 10.11
N GLU A 41 -31.19 -9.07 10.84
CA GLU A 41 -31.88 -9.38 12.11
C GLU A 41 -31.27 -8.66 13.33
N ASP A 42 -30.11 -7.99 13.18
CA ASP A 42 -29.44 -7.22 14.26
C ASP A 42 -30.03 -5.82 14.54
N THR A 43 -31.27 -5.53 14.10
CA THR A 43 -31.92 -4.22 14.30
C THR A 43 -33.14 -4.22 15.23
N ASN A 44 -33.39 -5.29 15.97
CA ASN A 44 -34.35 -5.27 17.08
C ASN A 44 -33.69 -5.75 18.36
N GLY A 45 -33.63 -4.84 19.34
CA GLY A 45 -33.09 -5.11 20.66
C GLY A 45 -33.95 -6.12 21.42
N GLU A 46 -33.49 -7.35 21.46
CA GLU A 46 -33.58 -8.20 22.64
C GLU A 46 -32.16 -8.70 22.91
N GLU A 47 -31.65 -8.36 24.10
CA GLU A 47 -30.38 -8.92 24.59
C GLU A 47 -30.48 -10.44 24.56
N ILE A 48 -29.81 -11.07 23.60
CA ILE A 48 -29.48 -12.49 23.72
C ILE A 48 -28.56 -12.57 24.93
N GLU A 49 -29.12 -13.02 26.06
CA GLU A 49 -28.36 -13.45 27.22
C GLU A 49 -27.22 -14.34 26.70
N LYS A 50 -26.01 -13.78 26.72
CA LYS A 50 -24.79 -14.57 26.73
C LYS A 50 -24.94 -15.47 27.93
N LYS A 51 -25.43 -16.70 27.71
CA LYS A 51 -25.16 -17.81 28.60
C LYS A 51 -23.66 -17.78 28.77
N ARG A 52 -23.22 -17.21 29.90
CA ARG A 52 -21.91 -17.46 30.46
C ARG A 52 -21.78 -18.97 30.36
N ILE A 53 -20.93 -19.43 29.44
CA ILE A 53 -20.30 -20.71 29.61
C ILE A 53 -19.65 -20.55 30.96
N LYS A 54 -20.30 -21.09 32.00
CA LYS A 54 -19.63 -21.39 33.24
C LYS A 54 -18.43 -22.21 32.79
N THR A 55 -17.27 -21.59 32.79
CA THR A 55 -16.05 -22.28 33.14
C THR A 55 -16.29 -22.76 34.56
N ASP A 56 -17.07 -23.83 34.70
CA ASP A 56 -16.77 -24.79 35.73
C ASP A 56 -15.33 -25.14 35.42
N VAL A 57 -14.43 -24.64 36.26
CA VAL A 57 -13.15 -25.27 36.50
C VAL A 57 -13.53 -26.66 37.00
N LYS A 58 -13.89 -27.54 36.05
CA LYS A 58 -13.62 -28.96 36.22
C LYS A 58 -12.14 -28.96 36.48
N GLU A 59 -11.81 -29.31 37.72
CA GLU A 59 -10.48 -29.67 38.17
C GLU A 59 -9.69 -30.16 36.98
N GLU A 60 -8.50 -29.61 36.80
CA GLU A 60 -7.48 -30.18 35.93
C GLU A 60 -7.51 -31.69 36.15
N TYR A 61 -8.21 -32.41 35.28
CA TYR A 61 -7.80 -33.72 34.89
C TYR A 61 -6.51 -33.40 34.16
N ILE A 62 -5.43 -33.31 34.95
CA ILE A 62 -4.14 -33.81 34.56
C ILE A 62 -4.48 -35.19 34.04
N ILE A 63 -4.76 -35.28 32.74
CA ILE A 63 -4.67 -36.54 32.04
C ILE A 63 -3.18 -36.81 32.13
N GLN A 64 -2.81 -37.48 33.21
CA GLN A 64 -1.56 -38.17 33.35
C GLN A 64 -1.64 -39.28 32.30
N TYR A 65 -1.42 -38.90 31.04
CA TYR A 65 -0.65 -39.77 30.19
C TYR A 65 0.65 -39.91 30.96
N ASP A 66 0.83 -41.06 31.61
CA ASP A 66 2.17 -41.57 31.78
C ASP A 66 2.78 -41.46 30.38
N LEU A 67 3.58 -40.42 30.17
CA LEU A 67 4.66 -40.46 29.22
C LEU A 67 5.49 -41.62 29.73
N GLU A 68 5.12 -42.84 29.32
CA GLU A 68 6.08 -43.92 29.16
C GLU A 68 7.15 -43.28 28.29
N ALA A 69 8.17 -42.72 28.95
CA ALA A 69 9.39 -42.33 28.30
C ALA A 69 9.78 -43.59 27.52
N GLY A 70 9.70 -43.49 26.18
CA GLY A 70 10.02 -44.60 25.30
C GLY A 70 11.30 -45.26 25.80
N ASP A 71 11.33 -46.60 25.73
CA ASP A 71 12.42 -47.44 26.22
C ASP A 71 13.75 -46.74 25.93
N ALA A 72 14.58 -46.52 26.96
CA ALA A 72 15.54 -45.40 27.14
C ALA A 72 16.65 -45.25 26.07
N GLY A 73 16.25 -45.21 24.81
CA GLY A 73 17.08 -45.52 23.66
C GLY A 73 16.38 -45.35 22.30
N ASP A 74 15.05 -45.31 22.21
CA ASP A 74 14.33 -44.99 20.97
C ASP A 74 14.24 -43.48 20.70
N TRP A 75 13.82 -43.09 19.48
CA TRP A 75 13.59 -41.69 19.15
C TRP A 75 12.40 -41.15 19.97
N PRO A 76 12.55 -40.07 20.75
CA PRO A 76 11.53 -39.66 21.73
C PRO A 76 10.15 -39.31 21.15
N LEU A 77 10.08 -39.00 19.86
CA LEU A 77 8.85 -38.61 19.17
C LEU A 77 8.25 -39.75 18.33
N GLU A 78 8.79 -40.96 18.39
CA GLU A 78 8.35 -42.10 17.58
C GLU A 78 6.88 -42.44 17.84
N TRP A 79 6.49 -42.67 19.09
CA TRP A 79 5.10 -42.94 19.47
C TRP A 79 4.14 -41.82 19.02
N PHE A 80 4.60 -40.57 19.08
CA PHE A 80 3.80 -39.41 18.72
C PHE A 80 3.61 -39.37 17.21
N CYS A 81 4.68 -39.55 16.43
CA CYS A 81 4.61 -39.65 14.98
C CYS A 81 3.79 -40.85 14.50
N ASP A 82 3.80 -41.98 15.22
CA ASP A 82 2.96 -43.14 14.93
C ASP A 82 1.48 -42.81 15.12
N GLN A 83 1.13 -42.13 16.22
CA GLN A 83 -0.24 -41.67 16.45
C GLN A 83 -0.69 -40.70 15.36
N LEU A 84 0.14 -39.72 15.01
CA LEU A 84 -0.17 -38.76 13.94
C LEU A 84 -0.31 -39.48 12.58
N SER A 85 0.49 -40.53 12.33
CA SER A 85 0.43 -41.33 11.11
C SER A 85 -0.88 -42.10 10.98
N GLN A 86 -1.50 -42.49 12.09
CA GLN A 86 -2.85 -43.07 12.10
C GLN A 86 -3.91 -41.99 11.87
N ASP A 87 -3.75 -40.84 12.53
CA ASP A 87 -4.67 -39.70 12.43
C ASP A 87 -4.72 -39.08 11.02
N LEU A 88 -3.67 -39.26 10.20
CA LEU A 88 -3.68 -38.94 8.76
C LEU A 88 -4.82 -39.60 7.98
N PHE A 89 -5.34 -40.73 8.46
CA PHE A 89 -6.43 -41.49 7.81
C PHE A 89 -7.77 -41.37 8.55
N SER A 90 -7.88 -40.43 9.50
CA SER A 90 -9.13 -40.13 10.19
C SER A 90 -10.23 -39.71 9.21
N SER A 91 -11.49 -40.04 9.53
CA SER A 91 -12.65 -39.58 8.76
C SER A 91 -12.85 -38.06 8.86
N CYS A 92 -12.44 -37.45 9.98
CA CYS A 92 -12.51 -36.01 10.20
C CYS A 92 -11.33 -35.30 9.52
N TRP A 93 -11.61 -34.36 8.62
CA TRP A 93 -10.58 -33.65 7.88
C TRP A 93 -9.76 -32.71 8.78
N GLU A 94 -10.37 -32.22 9.88
CA GLU A 94 -9.72 -31.38 10.89
C GLU A 94 -8.59 -32.16 11.58
N THR A 95 -8.85 -33.43 11.92
CA THR A 95 -7.85 -34.35 12.49
C THR A 95 -6.73 -34.63 11.49
N ARG A 96 -7.08 -34.95 10.23
CA ARG A 96 -6.08 -35.17 9.17
C ARG A 96 -5.19 -33.94 8.95
N HIS A 97 -5.79 -32.75 8.89
CA HIS A 97 -5.07 -31.49 8.71
C HIS A 97 -4.17 -31.17 9.91
N GLY A 98 -4.67 -31.36 11.14
CA GLY A 98 -3.88 -31.22 12.36
C GLY A 98 -2.69 -32.18 12.40
N ALA A 99 -2.91 -33.45 12.05
CA ALA A 99 -1.86 -34.47 12.00
C ALA A 99 -0.77 -34.13 10.97
N ALA A 100 -1.17 -33.78 9.74
CA ALA A 100 -0.25 -33.36 8.69
C ALA A 100 0.55 -32.09 9.09
N THR A 101 -0.09 -31.13 9.78
CA THR A 101 0.57 -29.92 10.27
C THR A 101 1.62 -30.25 11.33
N ALA A 102 1.28 -31.10 12.30
CA ALA A 102 2.20 -31.52 13.35
C ALA A 102 3.39 -32.32 12.78
N LEU A 103 3.13 -33.27 11.88
CA LEU A 103 4.17 -34.03 11.19
C LEU A 103 5.11 -33.12 10.40
N ARG A 104 4.58 -32.12 9.68
CA ARG A 104 5.40 -31.12 8.96
C ARG A 104 6.41 -30.44 9.89
N GLU A 105 5.97 -29.95 11.04
CA GLU A 105 6.85 -29.24 11.99
C GLU A 105 7.87 -30.20 12.64
N VAL A 106 7.43 -31.39 13.04
CA VAL A 106 8.32 -32.40 13.66
C VAL A 106 9.42 -32.82 12.68
N LEU A 107 9.05 -33.18 11.44
CA LEU A 107 10.00 -33.60 10.41
C LEU A 107 11.00 -32.48 10.05
N THR A 108 10.55 -31.23 10.07
CA THR A 108 11.40 -30.07 9.75
C THR A 108 12.49 -29.83 10.80
N VAL A 109 12.19 -30.08 12.09
CA VAL A 109 13.11 -29.76 13.20
C VAL A 109 13.87 -30.98 13.72
N GLN A 110 13.22 -32.14 13.79
CA GLN A 110 13.71 -33.36 14.44
C GLN A 110 13.70 -34.59 13.51
N GLY A 111 13.44 -34.39 12.20
CA GLY A 111 13.36 -35.49 11.24
C GLY A 111 14.63 -36.33 11.16
N ASP A 112 15.81 -35.74 11.34
CA ASP A 112 17.12 -36.44 11.27
C ASP A 112 17.23 -37.62 12.26
N GLY A 113 16.52 -37.54 13.39
CA GLY A 113 16.51 -38.56 14.43
C GLY A 113 15.51 -39.70 14.21
N ALA A 114 14.59 -39.57 13.26
CA ALA A 114 13.46 -40.49 13.11
C ALA A 114 13.91 -41.91 12.72
N GLY A 115 13.33 -42.93 13.37
CA GLY A 115 13.69 -44.34 13.14
C GLY A 115 15.10 -44.74 13.62
N ARG A 116 15.81 -43.88 14.36
CA ARG A 116 17.10 -44.21 14.98
C ARG A 116 16.88 -44.58 16.45
N ALA A 117 17.59 -45.61 16.91
CA ALA A 117 17.62 -46.01 18.31
C ALA A 117 19.05 -46.33 18.78
N THR A 118 19.36 -46.04 20.04
CA THR A 118 20.70 -46.17 20.65
C THR A 118 21.23 -47.61 20.69
N TYR A 119 20.35 -48.62 20.65
CA TYR A 119 20.72 -50.02 20.60
C TYR A 119 21.00 -50.52 19.17
N ILE A 120 20.75 -49.71 18.14
CA ILE A 120 21.05 -50.03 16.74
C ILE A 120 22.50 -49.63 16.42
N PRO A 121 23.32 -50.50 15.81
CA PRO A 121 24.67 -50.13 15.38
C PRO A 121 24.66 -48.95 14.40
N SER A 122 25.62 -48.03 14.50
CA SER A 122 25.68 -46.82 13.65
C SER A 122 25.70 -47.12 12.15
N CYS A 123 26.21 -48.28 11.73
CA CYS A 123 26.20 -48.72 10.33
C CYS A 123 24.81 -49.12 9.81
N GLN A 124 23.87 -49.44 10.70
CA GLN A 124 22.49 -49.81 10.38
C GLN A 124 21.49 -48.69 10.69
N MET A 125 21.83 -47.75 11.57
CA MET A 125 20.97 -46.61 11.93
C MET A 125 20.48 -45.83 10.70
N GLU A 126 21.36 -45.60 9.72
CA GLU A 126 20.98 -44.90 8.49
C GLU A 126 19.98 -45.71 7.66
N THR A 127 20.12 -47.04 7.62
CA THR A 127 19.16 -47.90 6.92
C THR A 127 17.78 -47.85 7.57
N TYR A 128 17.68 -47.93 8.90
CA TYR A 128 16.42 -47.82 9.62
C TYR A 128 15.78 -46.43 9.48
N HIS A 129 16.60 -45.38 9.52
CA HIS A 129 16.16 -44.01 9.25
C HIS A 129 15.53 -43.89 7.86
N GLN A 130 16.18 -44.41 6.82
CA GLN A 130 15.64 -44.37 5.46
C GLN A 130 14.36 -45.22 5.31
N ILE A 131 14.26 -46.38 5.96
CA ILE A 131 13.03 -47.20 5.98
C ILE A 131 11.87 -46.43 6.64
N TRP A 132 12.13 -45.74 7.75
CA TRP A 132 11.13 -44.93 8.43
C TRP A 132 10.63 -43.78 7.55
N LEU A 133 11.57 -43.09 6.87
CA LEU A 133 11.23 -42.03 5.91
C LEU A 133 10.43 -42.57 4.72
N GLU A 134 10.77 -43.76 4.20
CA GLU A 134 10.01 -44.43 3.16
C GLU A 134 8.57 -44.73 3.60
N ASP A 135 8.36 -45.31 4.79
CA ASP A 135 7.02 -45.57 5.33
C ASP A 135 6.19 -44.28 5.46
N MET A 136 6.78 -43.24 6.05
CA MET A 136 6.13 -41.93 6.18
C MET A 136 5.79 -41.33 4.80
N SER A 137 6.71 -41.42 3.84
CA SER A 137 6.49 -40.93 2.48
C SER A 137 5.31 -41.65 1.80
N ILE A 138 5.20 -42.97 1.97
CA ILE A 138 4.11 -43.78 1.41
C ILE A 138 2.78 -43.36 2.02
N ARG A 139 2.70 -43.17 3.35
CA ARG A 139 1.47 -42.70 4.01
C ARG A 139 1.02 -41.34 3.51
N LEU A 140 1.95 -40.39 3.38
CA LEU A 140 1.66 -39.07 2.85
C LEU A 140 1.20 -39.13 1.38
N LEU A 141 1.84 -39.96 0.55
CA LEU A 141 1.42 -40.22 -0.83
C LEU A 141 0.02 -40.84 -0.90
N CYS A 142 -0.32 -41.76 0.00
CA CYS A 142 -1.66 -42.32 0.12
C CYS A 142 -2.68 -41.23 0.41
N VAL A 143 -2.39 -40.27 1.31
CA VAL A 143 -3.30 -39.14 1.56
C VAL A 143 -3.44 -38.26 0.32
N LEU A 144 -2.36 -37.97 -0.41
CA LEU A 144 -2.42 -37.24 -1.68
C LEU A 144 -3.29 -37.95 -2.73
N ALA A 145 -3.27 -39.28 -2.75
CA ALA A 145 -4.05 -40.10 -3.67
C ALA A 145 -5.52 -40.29 -3.26
N LEU A 146 -5.81 -40.35 -1.95
CA LEU A 146 -7.12 -40.76 -1.41
C LEU A 146 -7.96 -39.60 -0.87
N ASP A 147 -7.36 -38.51 -0.41
CA ASP A 147 -8.13 -37.40 0.15
C ASP A 147 -8.97 -36.73 -0.95
N ARG A 148 -10.28 -36.60 -0.68
CA ARG A 148 -11.27 -35.96 -1.58
C ARG A 148 -11.82 -34.67 -0.99
N PHE A 149 -11.29 -34.20 0.13
CA PHE A 149 -11.79 -32.99 0.76
C PHE A 149 -11.33 -31.76 -0.04
N GLY A 150 -12.25 -30.83 -0.26
CA GLY A 150 -11.99 -29.56 -0.91
C GLY A 150 -12.92 -28.50 -0.34
N ASP A 151 -12.36 -27.40 0.13
CA ASP A 151 -13.08 -26.22 0.57
C ASP A 151 -13.26 -25.26 -0.61
N PHE A 152 -14.52 -24.93 -0.90
CA PHE A 152 -14.94 -24.10 -2.04
C PHE A 152 -15.35 -22.68 -1.63
N VAL A 153 -15.10 -22.28 -0.37
CA VAL A 153 -15.44 -20.94 0.14
C VAL A 153 -14.60 -19.85 -0.56
N SER A 154 -13.37 -20.15 -0.99
CA SER A 154 -12.47 -19.25 -1.75
C SER A 154 -12.56 -19.41 -3.28
N ASP A 155 -11.88 -18.52 -4.01
CA ASP A 155 -11.81 -18.54 -5.50
C ASP A 155 -11.04 -19.75 -6.05
N ALA A 156 -10.02 -20.23 -5.33
CA ALA A 156 -9.40 -21.53 -5.54
C ALA A 156 -10.00 -22.57 -4.59
N VAL A 157 -10.05 -23.84 -5.03
CA VAL A 157 -10.36 -24.95 -4.13
C VAL A 157 -9.19 -25.10 -3.18
N VAL A 158 -9.43 -24.83 -1.90
CA VAL A 158 -8.43 -25.09 -0.87
C VAL A 158 -8.58 -26.56 -0.52
N ALA A 159 -7.56 -27.34 -0.83
CA ALA A 159 -7.43 -28.72 -0.38
C ALA A 159 -6.49 -28.73 0.83
N PRO A 160 -6.92 -28.30 2.03
CA PRO A 160 -6.01 -28.00 3.14
C PRO A 160 -5.21 -29.24 3.56
N VAL A 161 -5.84 -30.42 3.55
CA VAL A 161 -5.19 -31.68 3.87
C VAL A 161 -4.14 -32.04 2.80
N ARG A 162 -4.49 -32.03 1.51
CA ARG A 162 -3.54 -32.36 0.42
C ARG A 162 -2.36 -31.38 0.36
N GLU A 163 -2.61 -30.08 0.46
CA GLU A 163 -1.55 -29.06 0.48
C GLU A 163 -0.59 -29.28 1.65
N THR A 164 -1.13 -29.50 2.86
CA THR A 164 -0.32 -29.68 4.07
C THR A 164 0.44 -31.02 4.04
N CYS A 165 -0.17 -32.08 3.53
CA CYS A 165 0.52 -33.37 3.36
C CYS A 165 1.65 -33.28 2.34
N ALA A 166 1.48 -32.54 1.24
CA ALA A 166 2.54 -32.31 0.27
C ALA A 166 3.70 -31.48 0.88
N GLN A 167 3.39 -30.52 1.76
CA GLN A 167 4.40 -29.79 2.54
C GLN A 167 5.13 -30.69 3.55
N ALA A 168 4.41 -31.57 4.25
CA ALA A 168 5.02 -32.56 5.15
C ALA A 168 5.93 -33.53 4.38
N LEU A 169 5.50 -33.97 3.18
CA LEU A 169 6.30 -34.81 2.29
C LEU A 169 7.61 -34.13 1.89
N CYS A 170 7.62 -32.80 1.75
CA CYS A 170 8.84 -32.03 1.52
C CYS A 170 9.87 -32.20 2.66
N GLY A 171 9.42 -32.22 3.92
CA GLY A 171 10.30 -32.49 5.08
C GLY A 171 10.95 -33.87 4.98
N VAL A 172 10.18 -34.88 4.57
CA VAL A 172 10.69 -36.25 4.35
C VAL A 172 11.68 -36.30 3.18
N LEU A 173 11.31 -35.74 2.03
CA LEU A 173 12.10 -35.75 0.79
C LEU A 173 13.48 -35.11 0.94
N LYS A 174 13.62 -34.12 1.84
CA LYS A 174 14.89 -33.48 2.17
C LYS A 174 15.88 -34.45 2.84
N LEU A 175 15.39 -35.45 3.56
CA LEU A 175 16.17 -36.41 4.34
C LEU A 175 16.35 -37.76 3.61
N MET A 176 15.49 -38.03 2.61
CA MET A 176 15.54 -39.26 1.83
C MET A 176 16.74 -39.34 0.87
N ASN A 177 17.26 -40.55 0.71
CA ASN A 177 18.27 -40.86 -0.30
C ASN A 177 17.71 -40.77 -1.74
N VAL A 178 18.62 -40.69 -2.72
CA VAL A 178 18.27 -40.53 -4.14
C VAL A 178 17.38 -41.68 -4.67
N PRO A 179 17.67 -42.98 -4.41
CA PRO A 179 16.82 -44.07 -4.85
C PRO A 179 15.37 -43.99 -4.33
N ALA A 180 15.19 -43.62 -3.07
CA ALA A 180 13.87 -43.51 -2.46
C ALA A 180 13.10 -42.30 -3.03
N CYS A 181 13.77 -41.17 -3.26
CA CYS A 181 13.18 -40.03 -3.98
C CYS A 181 12.76 -40.40 -5.42
N ASN A 182 13.53 -41.23 -6.13
CA ASN A 182 13.13 -41.75 -7.44
C ASN A 182 11.86 -42.61 -7.36
N GLY A 183 11.71 -43.38 -6.27
CA GLY A 183 10.49 -44.14 -5.98
C GLY A 183 9.28 -43.21 -5.80
N VAL A 184 9.43 -42.16 -4.99
CA VAL A 184 8.38 -41.14 -4.79
C VAL A 184 8.01 -40.45 -6.11
N LEU A 185 9.00 -40.05 -6.92
CA LEU A 185 8.76 -39.44 -8.23
C LEU A 185 7.89 -40.34 -9.11
N LYS A 186 8.21 -41.63 -9.22
CA LYS A 186 7.43 -42.58 -10.03
C LYS A 186 5.97 -42.67 -9.57
N ILE A 187 5.72 -42.72 -8.26
CA ILE A 187 4.36 -42.75 -7.71
C ILE A 187 3.63 -41.43 -8.02
N LEU A 188 4.29 -40.29 -7.85
CA LEU A 188 3.71 -38.99 -8.17
C LEU A 188 3.32 -38.89 -9.65
N LEU A 189 4.15 -39.39 -10.56
CA LEU A 189 3.84 -39.44 -12.00
C LEU A 189 2.64 -40.37 -12.28
N GLN A 190 2.55 -41.52 -11.62
CA GLN A 190 1.38 -42.42 -11.74
C GLN A 190 0.08 -41.74 -11.32
N LEU A 191 0.10 -40.91 -10.26
CA LEU A 191 -1.09 -40.17 -9.83
C LEU A 191 -1.63 -39.22 -10.90
N LEU A 192 -0.80 -38.76 -11.84
CA LEU A 192 -1.20 -37.84 -12.90
C LEU A 192 -1.99 -38.51 -14.03
N ASP A 193 -1.89 -39.84 -14.16
CA ASP A 193 -2.61 -40.62 -15.17
C ASP A 193 -4.03 -41.02 -14.73
N HIS A 194 -4.41 -40.73 -13.49
CA HIS A 194 -5.73 -41.06 -12.95
C HIS A 194 -6.85 -40.13 -13.46
N GLN A 195 -8.07 -40.68 -13.58
CA GLN A 195 -9.25 -39.92 -14.04
C GLN A 195 -9.76 -38.93 -12.98
N GLU A 196 -9.55 -39.23 -11.70
CA GLU A 196 -9.91 -38.37 -10.59
C GLU A 196 -9.00 -37.15 -10.53
N TRP A 197 -9.60 -35.96 -10.58
CA TRP A 197 -8.84 -34.71 -10.55
C TRP A 197 -8.13 -34.50 -9.21
N GLU A 198 -8.66 -35.04 -8.12
CA GLU A 198 -8.07 -34.95 -6.78
C GLU A 198 -6.72 -35.67 -6.71
N ALA A 199 -6.61 -36.83 -7.37
CA ALA A 199 -5.36 -37.60 -7.46
C ALA A 199 -4.34 -36.85 -8.32
N ARG A 200 -4.74 -36.34 -9.50
CA ARG A 200 -3.87 -35.52 -10.36
C ARG A 200 -3.39 -34.26 -9.64
N HIS A 201 -4.29 -33.58 -8.92
CA HIS A 201 -3.97 -32.42 -8.09
C HIS A 201 -2.96 -32.78 -6.98
N GLY A 202 -3.17 -33.89 -6.27
CA GLY A 202 -2.24 -34.38 -5.25
C GLY A 202 -0.85 -34.71 -5.81
N GLY A 203 -0.79 -35.37 -6.98
CA GLY A 203 0.45 -35.66 -7.69
C GLY A 203 1.23 -34.39 -8.06
N LEU A 204 0.55 -33.38 -8.64
CA LEU A 204 1.19 -32.11 -8.99
C LEU A 204 1.64 -31.31 -7.76
N LEU A 205 0.92 -31.38 -6.65
CA LEU A 205 1.37 -30.79 -5.39
C LEU A 205 2.65 -31.44 -4.89
N GLY A 206 2.72 -32.78 -4.91
CA GLY A 206 3.94 -33.49 -4.57
C GLY A 206 5.12 -33.10 -5.47
N LEU A 207 4.89 -33.00 -6.80
CA LEU A 207 5.91 -32.55 -7.75
C LEU A 207 6.38 -31.12 -7.50
N LYS A 208 5.44 -30.19 -7.25
CA LYS A 208 5.73 -28.78 -6.91
C LYS A 208 6.74 -28.69 -5.78
N TYR A 209 6.52 -29.43 -4.70
CA TYR A 209 7.39 -29.38 -3.53
C TYR A 209 8.68 -30.19 -3.72
N LEU A 210 8.62 -31.33 -4.41
CA LEU A 210 9.81 -32.12 -4.76
C LEU A 210 10.83 -31.28 -5.56
N LEU A 211 10.35 -30.61 -6.61
CA LEU A 211 11.18 -29.76 -7.47
C LEU A 211 11.73 -28.53 -6.73
N ALA A 212 10.99 -28.00 -5.74
CA ALA A 212 11.43 -26.84 -4.97
C ALA A 212 12.48 -27.17 -3.90
N VAL A 213 12.49 -28.39 -3.36
CA VAL A 213 13.31 -28.77 -2.19
C VAL A 213 14.59 -29.47 -2.59
N ARG A 214 14.54 -30.36 -3.60
CA ARG A 214 15.69 -31.14 -4.06
C ARG A 214 16.35 -30.51 -5.27
N GLU A 215 16.90 -29.31 -5.06
CA GLU A 215 17.65 -28.59 -6.11
C GLU A 215 18.84 -29.41 -6.63
N ASP A 216 19.43 -30.27 -5.79
CA ASP A 216 20.52 -31.18 -6.14
C ASP A 216 20.16 -32.20 -7.23
N MET A 217 18.87 -32.51 -7.41
CA MET A 217 18.38 -33.50 -8.39
C MET A 217 17.54 -32.89 -9.51
N ILE A 218 17.38 -31.57 -9.53
CA ILE A 218 16.50 -30.88 -10.48
C ILE A 218 16.88 -31.12 -11.94
N ASP A 219 18.18 -31.32 -12.22
CA ASP A 219 18.72 -31.55 -13.55
C ASP A 219 18.21 -32.87 -14.17
N VAL A 220 17.79 -33.83 -13.33
CA VAL A 220 17.19 -35.10 -13.76
C VAL A 220 15.67 -35.04 -13.66
N TYR A 221 15.14 -34.54 -12.54
CA TYR A 221 13.71 -34.61 -12.25
C TYR A 221 12.87 -33.64 -13.08
N LEU A 222 13.38 -32.45 -13.39
CA LEU A 222 12.62 -31.50 -14.19
C LEU A 222 12.40 -32.02 -15.62
N PRO A 223 13.42 -32.47 -16.38
CA PRO A 223 13.18 -33.06 -17.70
C PRO A 223 12.24 -34.27 -17.70
N GLU A 224 12.32 -35.13 -16.69
CA GLU A 224 11.48 -36.34 -16.58
C GLU A 224 10.02 -36.02 -16.25
N SER A 225 9.78 -35.09 -15.34
CA SER A 225 8.42 -34.71 -14.91
C SER A 225 7.76 -33.65 -15.79
N PHE A 226 8.53 -32.86 -16.55
CA PHE A 226 8.03 -31.73 -17.32
C PHE A 226 6.91 -32.07 -18.31
N PRO A 227 6.95 -33.17 -19.10
CA PRO A 227 5.86 -33.53 -20.00
C PRO A 227 4.51 -33.67 -19.29
N PHE A 228 4.51 -34.24 -18.09
CA PHE A 228 3.32 -34.42 -17.28
C PHE A 228 2.83 -33.10 -16.68
N ILE A 229 3.74 -32.22 -16.25
CA ILE A 229 3.39 -30.87 -15.79
C ILE A 229 2.80 -30.04 -16.94
N LEU A 230 3.36 -30.16 -18.15
CA LEU A 230 2.85 -29.51 -19.35
C LEU A 230 1.47 -30.02 -19.75
N GLN A 231 1.19 -31.31 -19.58
CA GLN A 231 -0.15 -31.87 -19.72
C GLN A 231 -1.10 -31.31 -18.64
N GLY A 232 -0.65 -31.24 -17.39
CA GLY A 232 -1.40 -30.67 -16.27
C GLY A 232 -1.78 -29.20 -16.47
N LEU A 233 -0.97 -28.40 -17.17
CA LEU A 233 -1.34 -27.02 -17.56
C LEU A 233 -2.61 -26.97 -18.44
N SER A 234 -2.94 -28.05 -19.15
CA SER A 234 -4.14 -28.18 -19.99
C SER A 234 -5.26 -28.98 -19.34
N ASP A 235 -5.20 -29.22 -18.03
CA ASP A 235 -6.23 -30.02 -17.37
C ASP A 235 -7.61 -29.33 -17.47
N ALA A 236 -8.66 -30.15 -17.58
CA ALA A 236 -10.03 -29.66 -17.62
C ALA A 236 -10.49 -29.01 -16.30
N VAL A 237 -9.77 -29.29 -15.21
CA VAL A 237 -10.00 -28.72 -13.88
C VAL A 237 -9.01 -27.60 -13.61
N ASP A 238 -9.51 -26.38 -13.45
CA ASP A 238 -8.72 -25.17 -13.22
C ASP A 238 -7.75 -25.31 -12.04
N ASP A 239 -8.16 -25.96 -10.95
CA ASP A 239 -7.32 -26.16 -9.75
C ASP A 239 -6.09 -27.05 -10.06
N VAL A 240 -6.22 -28.05 -10.93
CA VAL A 240 -5.10 -28.91 -11.37
C VAL A 240 -4.13 -28.08 -12.23
N SER A 241 -4.67 -27.32 -13.18
CA SER A 241 -3.88 -26.43 -14.05
C SER A 241 -3.17 -25.32 -13.24
N ALA A 242 -3.81 -24.80 -12.19
CA ALA A 242 -3.24 -23.83 -11.27
C ALA A 242 -2.02 -24.38 -10.52
N VAL A 243 -2.10 -25.63 -10.04
CA VAL A 243 -0.97 -26.28 -9.35
C VAL A 243 0.14 -26.62 -10.34
N ALA A 244 -0.19 -27.08 -11.56
CA ALA A 244 0.82 -27.31 -12.61
C ALA A 244 1.63 -26.05 -12.91
N ALA A 245 0.95 -24.90 -13.06
CA ALA A 245 1.64 -23.63 -13.24
C ALA A 245 2.48 -23.25 -12.01
N SER A 246 1.92 -23.43 -10.81
CA SER A 246 2.62 -23.13 -9.55
C SER A 246 3.86 -23.99 -9.33
N ALA A 247 3.88 -25.24 -9.82
CA ALA A 247 5.02 -26.14 -9.76
C ALA A 247 6.22 -25.61 -10.56
N LEU A 248 5.97 -24.88 -11.65
CA LEU A 248 7.02 -24.33 -12.50
C LEU A 248 7.57 -22.99 -12.03
N ILE A 249 6.86 -22.25 -11.17
CA ILE A 249 7.28 -20.91 -10.73
C ILE A 249 8.66 -20.93 -10.02
N PRO A 250 8.90 -21.79 -9.00
CA PRO A 250 10.19 -21.80 -8.30
C PRO A 250 11.36 -22.24 -9.19
N VAL A 251 11.07 -23.00 -10.24
CA VAL A 251 12.06 -23.62 -11.12
C VAL A 251 12.14 -22.96 -12.50
N ALA A 252 11.54 -21.78 -12.68
CA ALA A 252 11.49 -21.09 -13.96
C ALA A 252 12.87 -20.84 -14.58
N GLU A 253 13.89 -20.54 -13.77
CA GLU A 253 15.27 -20.37 -14.25
C GLU A 253 15.91 -21.69 -14.73
N LYS A 254 15.60 -22.79 -14.05
CA LYS A 254 16.09 -24.13 -14.44
C LYS A 254 15.34 -24.63 -15.68
N LEU A 255 14.06 -24.29 -15.82
CA LEU A 255 13.27 -24.57 -17.02
C LEU A 255 13.92 -23.97 -18.28
N THR A 256 14.41 -22.72 -18.23
CA THR A 256 15.07 -22.09 -19.38
C THR A 256 16.42 -22.71 -19.72
N LYS A 257 17.09 -23.37 -18.77
CA LYS A 257 18.41 -24.01 -18.96
C LYS A 257 18.29 -25.47 -19.40
N LEU A 258 17.42 -26.24 -18.75
CA LEU A 258 17.31 -27.69 -18.89
C LEU A 258 16.33 -28.11 -19.98
N VAL A 259 15.27 -27.34 -20.21
CA VAL A 259 14.24 -27.65 -21.22
C VAL A 259 13.97 -26.43 -22.14
N PRO A 260 15.01 -25.82 -22.74
CA PRO A 260 14.89 -24.55 -23.48
C PRO A 260 13.91 -24.63 -24.66
N GLY A 261 13.86 -25.78 -25.35
CA GLY A 261 12.97 -25.98 -26.50
C GLY A 261 11.47 -25.95 -26.17
N SER A 262 11.11 -26.18 -24.91
CA SER A 262 9.70 -26.16 -24.47
C SER A 262 9.24 -24.82 -23.92
N VAL A 263 10.16 -23.86 -23.67
CA VAL A 263 9.81 -22.53 -23.14
C VAL A 263 8.83 -21.79 -24.04
N PRO A 264 9.02 -21.71 -25.38
CA PRO A 264 8.04 -21.07 -26.26
C PRO A 264 6.66 -21.72 -26.20
N LEU A 265 6.61 -23.06 -26.13
CA LEU A 265 5.36 -23.81 -26.02
C LEU A 265 4.61 -23.48 -24.73
N VAL A 266 5.31 -23.39 -23.59
CA VAL A 266 4.70 -23.01 -22.31
C VAL A 266 4.15 -21.59 -22.38
N VAL A 267 4.91 -20.64 -22.92
CA VAL A 267 4.48 -19.22 -23.00
C VAL A 267 3.27 -19.06 -23.92
N THR A 268 3.28 -19.65 -25.12
CA THR A 268 2.11 -19.64 -26.02
C THR A 268 0.88 -20.22 -25.35
N LYS A 269 1.05 -21.36 -24.67
CA LYS A 269 -0.03 -22.02 -23.95
C LYS A 269 -0.60 -21.17 -22.81
N LEU A 270 0.25 -20.49 -22.04
CA LEU A 270 -0.20 -19.56 -21.00
C LEU A 270 -0.98 -18.39 -21.59
N TRP A 271 -0.57 -17.84 -22.73
CA TRP A 271 -1.33 -16.79 -23.41
C TRP A 271 -2.71 -17.26 -23.86
N ASP A 272 -2.81 -18.49 -24.38
CA ASP A 272 -4.08 -19.06 -24.82
C ASP A 272 -5.00 -19.33 -23.63
N LEU A 273 -4.48 -19.91 -22.55
CA LEU A 273 -5.23 -20.11 -21.30
C LEU A 273 -5.74 -18.78 -20.72
N LEU A 274 -4.91 -17.72 -20.69
CA LEU A 274 -5.33 -16.40 -20.24
C LEU A 274 -6.41 -15.76 -21.13
N SER A 275 -6.52 -16.17 -22.40
CA SER A 275 -7.55 -15.68 -23.32
C SER A 275 -8.89 -16.42 -23.18
N GLU A 276 -8.85 -17.69 -22.78
CA GLU A 276 -10.02 -18.58 -22.68
C GLU A 276 -10.66 -18.56 -21.29
N GLN A 277 -9.91 -18.25 -20.24
CA GLN A 277 -10.38 -18.33 -18.86
C GLN A 277 -11.08 -17.05 -18.37
N ASP A 278 -12.05 -17.25 -17.48
CA ASP A 278 -12.70 -16.16 -16.73
C ASP A 278 -11.65 -15.46 -15.85
N GLU A 279 -11.67 -14.14 -15.79
CA GLU A 279 -10.68 -13.32 -15.06
C GLU A 279 -10.62 -13.69 -13.57
N LEU A 280 -11.73 -14.22 -13.05
CA LEU A 280 -11.90 -14.68 -11.66
C LEU A 280 -11.57 -16.17 -11.45
N ALA A 281 -11.07 -16.88 -12.47
CA ALA A 281 -10.69 -18.27 -12.32
C ALA A 281 -9.47 -18.41 -11.39
N ALA A 282 -9.51 -19.43 -10.52
CA ALA A 282 -8.45 -19.75 -9.56
C ALA A 282 -7.05 -19.82 -10.20
N ALA A 283 -6.99 -20.38 -11.41
CA ALA A 283 -5.76 -20.66 -12.12
C ALA A 283 -5.07 -19.42 -12.69
N CYS A 284 -5.81 -18.33 -12.92
CA CYS A 284 -5.28 -17.10 -13.49
C CYS A 284 -4.14 -16.50 -12.66
N ASN A 285 -4.18 -16.62 -11.33
CA ASN A 285 -3.09 -16.15 -10.47
C ASN A 285 -1.80 -16.93 -10.73
N SER A 286 -1.89 -18.25 -10.88
CA SER A 286 -0.74 -19.11 -11.13
C SER A 286 -0.23 -18.97 -12.56
N PHE A 287 -1.13 -18.84 -13.55
CA PHE A 287 -0.75 -18.58 -14.95
C PHE A 287 -0.03 -17.26 -15.11
N MET A 288 -0.59 -16.18 -14.55
CA MET A 288 0.04 -14.86 -14.59
C MET A 288 1.36 -14.84 -13.83
N GLY A 289 1.42 -15.51 -12.68
CA GLY A 289 2.65 -15.67 -11.90
C GLY A 289 3.75 -16.39 -12.67
N LEU A 290 3.43 -17.51 -13.34
CA LEU A 290 4.39 -18.26 -14.15
C LEU A 290 4.83 -17.47 -15.39
N LEU A 291 3.88 -16.82 -16.08
CA LEU A 291 4.18 -15.99 -17.24
C LEU A 291 5.14 -14.85 -16.86
N ALA A 292 4.86 -14.16 -15.75
CA ALA A 292 5.74 -13.12 -15.22
C ALA A 292 7.12 -13.70 -14.83
N ALA A 293 7.16 -14.86 -14.17
CA ALA A 293 8.42 -15.50 -13.77
C ALA A 293 9.30 -15.86 -14.98
N ILE A 294 8.72 -16.42 -16.04
CA ILE A 294 9.45 -16.80 -17.26
C ILE A 294 9.91 -15.54 -18.01
N LEU A 295 9.02 -14.59 -18.27
CA LEU A 295 9.34 -13.42 -19.10
C LEU A 295 10.41 -12.51 -18.48
N ASN A 296 10.44 -12.40 -17.13
CA ASN A 296 11.46 -11.63 -16.42
C ASN A 296 12.87 -12.26 -16.53
N LEU A 297 13.01 -13.50 -17.03
CA LEU A 297 14.32 -14.14 -17.17
C LEU A 297 15.04 -13.69 -18.45
N PRO A 298 16.27 -13.18 -18.35
CA PRO A 298 17.07 -12.79 -19.52
C PRO A 298 17.25 -13.91 -20.56
N GLN A 299 17.34 -15.17 -20.11
CA GLN A 299 17.50 -16.33 -20.99
C GLN A 299 16.22 -16.65 -21.75
N ALA A 300 15.04 -16.50 -21.12
CA ALA A 300 13.77 -16.70 -21.79
C ALA A 300 13.56 -15.69 -22.92
N GLN A 301 13.97 -14.43 -22.72
CA GLN A 301 13.89 -13.39 -23.75
C GLN A 301 14.68 -13.75 -25.02
N ALA A 302 15.80 -14.47 -24.89
CA ALA A 302 16.59 -14.93 -26.04
C ALA A 302 15.98 -16.15 -26.75
N LEU A 303 15.18 -16.96 -26.04
CA LEU A 303 14.54 -18.16 -26.57
C LEU A 303 13.18 -17.87 -27.23
N LEU A 304 12.53 -16.77 -26.83
CA LEU A 304 11.20 -16.42 -27.30
C LEU A 304 11.26 -15.59 -28.59
N PRO A 305 10.36 -15.84 -29.56
CA PRO A 305 10.17 -14.92 -30.66
C PRO A 305 9.64 -13.58 -30.14
N PRO A 306 9.87 -12.47 -30.87
CA PRO A 306 9.27 -11.18 -30.53
C PRO A 306 7.75 -11.34 -30.42
N GLN A 307 7.20 -11.01 -29.26
CA GLN A 307 5.80 -11.24 -28.96
C GLN A 307 4.93 -10.25 -29.74
N PRO A 308 3.83 -10.68 -30.39
CA PRO A 308 2.91 -9.78 -31.08
C PRO A 308 2.12 -8.96 -30.05
N LEU A 309 2.61 -7.75 -29.76
CA LEU A 309 2.05 -6.88 -28.70
C LEU A 309 0.54 -6.66 -28.85
N ASN A 310 0.05 -6.47 -30.08
CA ASN A 310 -1.36 -6.27 -30.38
C ASN A 310 -2.27 -7.45 -29.98
N GLU A 311 -1.72 -8.66 -29.86
CA GLU A 311 -2.49 -9.86 -29.48
C GLU A 311 -2.35 -10.18 -27.99
N VAL A 312 -1.15 -10.03 -27.42
CA VAL A 312 -0.86 -10.46 -26.04
C VAL A 312 -1.21 -9.39 -25.01
N VAL A 313 -0.96 -8.11 -25.31
CA VAL A 313 -1.17 -7.02 -24.36
C VAL A 313 -2.66 -6.85 -24.00
N PRO A 314 -3.62 -6.91 -24.95
CA PRO A 314 -5.05 -6.82 -24.60
C PRO A 314 -5.56 -7.95 -23.70
N ARG A 315 -4.91 -9.13 -23.71
CA ARG A 315 -5.25 -10.25 -22.81
C ARG A 315 -4.95 -9.90 -21.34
N LEU A 316 -4.10 -8.90 -21.07
CA LEU A 316 -3.70 -8.48 -19.72
C LEU A 316 -4.67 -7.48 -19.07
N TRP A 317 -5.47 -6.73 -19.84
CA TRP A 317 -6.35 -5.67 -19.34
C TRP A 317 -7.32 -6.12 -18.23
N PRO A 318 -8.02 -7.26 -18.38
CA PRO A 318 -8.72 -7.94 -17.30
C PRO A 318 -8.02 -7.95 -15.93
N PHE A 319 -6.77 -8.44 -15.93
CA PHE A 319 -6.04 -8.81 -14.72
C PHE A 319 -5.49 -7.60 -13.97
N LEU A 320 -5.43 -6.43 -14.61
CA LEU A 320 -5.10 -5.16 -13.94
C LEU A 320 -6.16 -4.73 -12.92
N SER A 321 -7.40 -5.22 -13.05
CA SER A 321 -8.51 -4.91 -12.13
C SER A 321 -8.86 -6.07 -11.20
N HIS A 322 -8.06 -7.13 -11.20
CA HIS A 322 -8.29 -8.33 -10.40
C HIS A 322 -8.36 -8.02 -8.89
N SER A 323 -9.16 -8.78 -8.13
CA SER A 323 -9.37 -8.58 -6.68
C SER A 323 -8.07 -8.75 -5.87
N THR A 324 -7.26 -9.74 -6.24
CA THR A 324 -5.98 -10.06 -5.59
C THR A 324 -4.84 -9.16 -6.07
N SER A 325 -4.10 -8.54 -5.14
CA SER A 325 -2.96 -7.67 -5.43
C SER A 325 -1.78 -8.38 -6.10
N SER A 326 -1.53 -9.66 -5.79
CA SER A 326 -0.47 -10.46 -6.43
C SER A 326 -0.69 -10.59 -7.93
N VAL A 327 -1.92 -10.83 -8.37
CA VAL A 327 -2.29 -10.92 -9.79
C VAL A 327 -2.07 -9.60 -10.49
N ARG A 328 -2.52 -8.49 -9.88
CA ARG A 328 -2.30 -7.14 -10.43
C ARG A 328 -0.82 -6.83 -10.56
N LYS A 329 -0.01 -7.18 -9.53
CA LYS A 329 1.46 -7.02 -9.55
C LYS A 329 2.10 -7.85 -10.65
N ALA A 330 1.78 -9.14 -10.76
CA ALA A 330 2.32 -10.04 -11.77
C ALA A 330 1.94 -9.59 -13.19
N THR A 331 0.71 -9.14 -13.39
CA THR A 331 0.24 -8.55 -14.66
C THR A 331 1.06 -7.33 -15.06
N LEU A 332 1.32 -6.43 -14.11
CA LEU A 332 2.17 -5.25 -14.33
C LEU A 332 3.64 -5.63 -14.53
N GLN A 333 4.16 -6.67 -13.89
CA GLN A 333 5.52 -7.17 -14.13
C GLN A 333 5.66 -7.76 -15.54
N THR A 334 4.68 -8.54 -15.98
CA THR A 334 4.59 -9.04 -17.37
C THR A 334 4.57 -7.87 -18.34
N LEU A 335 3.69 -6.88 -18.14
CA LEU A 335 3.63 -5.68 -18.98
C LEU A 335 4.94 -4.86 -18.91
N GLY A 336 5.59 -4.81 -17.75
CA GLY A 336 6.90 -4.21 -17.55
C GLY A 336 7.96 -4.85 -18.43
N THR A 337 7.98 -6.17 -18.49
CA THR A 337 8.89 -6.91 -19.37
C THR A 337 8.60 -6.63 -20.85
N LEU A 338 7.32 -6.65 -21.25
CA LEU A 338 6.91 -6.37 -22.63
C LEU A 338 7.20 -4.94 -23.09
N THR A 339 7.42 -4.02 -22.15
CA THR A 339 7.71 -2.60 -22.41
C THR A 339 9.19 -2.25 -22.24
N GLU A 340 10.01 -3.16 -21.71
CA GLU A 340 11.45 -2.96 -21.57
C GLU A 340 12.13 -2.93 -22.95
N LYS A 341 13.15 -2.06 -23.08
CA LYS A 341 13.87 -1.92 -24.35
C LYS A 341 14.62 -3.22 -24.68
N PRO A 342 14.44 -3.79 -25.89
CA PRO A 342 15.16 -4.98 -26.31
C PRO A 342 16.67 -4.77 -26.23
N LYS A 343 17.40 -5.80 -25.77
CA LYS A 343 18.87 -5.76 -25.67
C LYS A 343 19.56 -5.58 -27.01
N ASP A 344 18.93 -6.03 -28.08
CA ASP A 344 19.42 -5.91 -29.46
C ASP A 344 19.28 -4.48 -30.02
N GLY A 345 18.74 -3.55 -29.23
CA GLY A 345 18.57 -2.14 -29.63
C GLY A 345 17.44 -1.89 -30.62
N THR A 346 16.68 -2.93 -31.00
CA THR A 346 15.49 -2.81 -31.84
C THR A 346 14.42 -1.98 -31.15
N CYS A 347 13.77 -1.10 -31.91
CA CYS A 347 12.69 -0.27 -31.39
C CYS A 347 11.43 -1.13 -31.23
N LEU A 348 10.72 -0.98 -30.10
CA LEU A 348 9.41 -1.58 -29.93
C LEU A 348 8.41 -0.81 -30.80
N LEU A 349 7.83 -1.49 -31.79
CA LEU A 349 6.79 -0.91 -32.64
C LEU A 349 5.45 -1.04 -31.94
N TRP A 350 5.12 -0.01 -31.15
CA TRP A 350 3.79 0.14 -30.58
C TRP A 350 2.86 0.76 -31.62
N ASP A 351 1.69 0.16 -31.82
CA ASP A 351 0.59 0.86 -32.46
C ASP A 351 0.09 2.00 -31.54
N ALA A 352 -0.27 3.13 -32.12
CA ALA A 352 -0.69 4.31 -31.36
C ALA A 352 -1.95 4.03 -30.50
N GLN A 353 -2.91 3.26 -31.00
CA GLN A 353 -4.11 2.91 -30.26
C GLN A 353 -3.78 1.93 -29.12
N LEU A 354 -2.92 0.93 -29.36
CA LEU A 354 -2.48 0.01 -28.30
C LEU A 354 -1.72 0.76 -27.20
N LEU A 355 -0.82 1.68 -27.57
CA LEU A 355 -0.05 2.50 -26.63
C LEU A 355 -0.98 3.38 -25.78
N GLN A 356 -1.96 4.01 -26.42
CA GLN A 356 -2.99 4.80 -25.74
C GLN A 356 -3.74 3.97 -24.69
N ASP A 357 -4.21 2.78 -25.06
CA ASP A 357 -4.95 1.90 -24.14
C ASP A 357 -4.05 1.43 -22.99
N ALA A 358 -2.79 1.08 -23.27
CA ALA A 358 -1.82 0.70 -22.25
C ALA A 358 -1.54 1.84 -21.25
N MET A 359 -1.28 3.05 -21.74
CA MET A 359 -1.06 4.23 -20.89
C MET A 359 -2.29 4.54 -20.03
N ARG A 360 -3.50 4.46 -20.60
CA ARG A 360 -4.74 4.68 -19.86
C ARG A 360 -4.95 3.64 -18.76
N HIS A 361 -4.77 2.36 -19.06
CA HIS A 361 -4.90 1.29 -18.07
C HIS A 361 -3.88 1.41 -16.94
N VAL A 362 -2.62 1.70 -17.24
CA VAL A 362 -1.55 1.85 -16.25
C VAL A 362 -1.78 3.08 -15.36
N TYR A 363 -2.13 4.23 -15.95
CA TYR A 363 -2.38 5.45 -15.19
C TYR A 363 -3.61 5.31 -14.27
N GLN A 364 -4.72 4.78 -14.79
CA GLN A 364 -5.90 4.45 -13.99
C GLN A 364 -5.53 3.51 -12.83
N ARG A 365 -4.72 2.48 -13.10
CA ARG A 365 -4.33 1.52 -12.06
C ARG A 365 -3.58 2.20 -10.92
N VAL A 366 -2.63 3.08 -11.22
CA VAL A 366 -1.92 3.88 -10.20
C VAL A 366 -2.88 4.70 -9.37
N LEU A 367 -3.86 5.34 -10.01
CA LEU A 367 -4.83 6.19 -9.32
C LEU A 367 -5.73 5.45 -8.34
N VAL A 368 -6.05 4.18 -8.62
CA VAL A 368 -7.03 3.40 -7.84
C VAL A 368 -6.41 2.27 -7.02
N GLU A 369 -5.08 2.15 -6.98
CA GLU A 369 -4.37 1.05 -6.29
C GLU A 369 -4.01 1.41 -4.84
N PRO A 370 -4.51 0.65 -3.84
CA PRO A 370 -4.15 0.87 -2.44
C PRO A 370 -2.76 0.33 -2.08
N ASN A 371 -2.24 -0.70 -2.76
CA ASN A 371 -0.96 -1.32 -2.41
C ASN A 371 0.24 -0.59 -3.07
N ARG A 372 1.22 -0.16 -2.26
CA ARG A 372 2.41 0.55 -2.73
C ARG A 372 3.27 -0.27 -3.71
N ASP A 373 3.52 -1.54 -3.42
CA ASP A 373 4.38 -2.38 -4.26
C ASP A 373 3.83 -2.53 -5.68
N VAL A 374 2.49 -2.59 -5.81
CA VAL A 374 1.81 -2.67 -7.10
C VAL A 374 1.95 -1.34 -7.85
N ARG A 375 1.79 -0.22 -7.15
CA ARG A 375 1.98 1.13 -7.71
C ARG A 375 3.41 1.36 -8.21
N ASP A 376 4.41 0.94 -7.45
CA ASP A 376 5.82 1.11 -7.80
C ASP A 376 6.16 0.36 -9.11
N VAL A 377 5.59 -0.85 -9.31
CA VAL A 377 5.73 -1.56 -10.59
C VAL A 377 4.99 -0.81 -11.71
N ALA A 378 3.76 -0.33 -11.48
CA ALA A 378 3.01 0.42 -12.49
C ALA A 378 3.70 1.71 -12.94
N GLU A 379 4.35 2.44 -12.02
CA GLU A 379 5.16 3.62 -12.35
C GLU A 379 6.36 3.24 -13.24
N LYS A 380 7.03 2.10 -12.97
CA LYS A 380 8.09 1.57 -13.84
C LYS A 380 7.56 1.26 -15.24
N VAL A 381 6.40 0.59 -15.35
CA VAL A 381 5.76 0.30 -16.66
C VAL A 381 5.47 1.60 -17.41
N TRP A 382 4.92 2.61 -16.74
CA TRP A 382 4.66 3.91 -17.35
C TRP A 382 5.95 4.56 -17.88
N SER A 383 7.02 4.55 -17.09
CA SER A 383 8.32 5.07 -17.53
C SER A 383 8.83 4.34 -18.77
N ASN A 384 8.68 3.02 -18.82
CA ASN A 384 9.04 2.22 -20.00
C ASN A 384 8.21 2.60 -21.23
N LEU A 385 6.88 2.69 -21.09
CA LEU A 385 5.97 3.08 -22.18
C LEU A 385 6.37 4.44 -22.77
N VAL A 386 6.63 5.44 -21.92
CA VAL A 386 6.98 6.81 -22.37
C VAL A 386 8.38 6.87 -22.99
N ARG A 387 9.38 6.18 -22.41
CA ARG A 387 10.79 6.28 -22.86
C ARG A 387 11.11 5.39 -24.06
N ASN A 388 10.40 4.28 -24.24
CA ASN A 388 10.73 3.27 -25.25
C ASN A 388 9.82 3.30 -26.48
N SER A 389 8.71 4.05 -26.46
CA SER A 389 7.85 4.27 -27.64
C SER A 389 8.44 5.29 -28.60
N GLY A 390 8.11 5.18 -29.90
CA GLY A 390 8.38 6.23 -30.87
C GLY A 390 7.62 7.53 -30.54
N LEU A 391 8.23 8.68 -30.84
CA LEU A 391 7.66 9.98 -30.48
C LEU A 391 6.33 10.23 -31.18
N VAL A 392 6.18 9.82 -32.44
CA VAL A 392 4.96 10.03 -33.22
C VAL A 392 3.80 9.25 -32.58
N GLU A 393 4.01 7.98 -32.28
CA GLU A 393 3.03 7.09 -31.67
C GLU A 393 2.65 7.57 -30.27
N LEU A 394 3.64 8.01 -29.49
CA LEU A 394 3.43 8.57 -28.15
C LEU A 394 2.58 9.84 -28.19
N LEU A 395 2.84 10.76 -29.13
CA LEU A 395 2.06 11.99 -29.26
C LEU A 395 0.60 11.69 -29.65
N HIS A 396 0.37 10.77 -30.58
CA HIS A 396 -0.99 10.35 -30.95
C HIS A 396 -1.73 9.68 -29.79
N ALA A 397 -1.02 8.89 -28.98
CA ALA A 397 -1.59 8.21 -27.83
C ALA A 397 -1.88 9.15 -26.64
N ALA A 398 -1.00 10.11 -26.37
CA ALA A 398 -1.01 10.90 -25.14
C ALA A 398 -1.77 12.23 -25.25
N CYS A 399 -1.61 12.95 -26.36
CA CYS A 399 -2.18 14.30 -26.51
C CYS A 399 -3.71 14.37 -26.34
N PRO A 400 -4.52 13.40 -26.81
CA PRO A 400 -5.96 13.41 -26.57
C PRO A 400 -6.37 13.24 -25.10
N PHE A 401 -5.50 12.65 -24.27
CA PHE A 401 -5.82 12.25 -22.90
C PHE A 401 -5.08 13.03 -21.81
N ILE A 402 -4.13 13.89 -22.16
CA ILE A 402 -3.34 14.63 -21.16
C ILE A 402 -4.21 15.45 -20.20
N THR A 403 -5.23 16.13 -20.71
CA THR A 403 -6.19 16.91 -19.92
C THR A 403 -7.05 16.02 -19.03
N VAL A 404 -7.43 14.83 -19.53
CA VAL A 404 -8.18 13.83 -18.77
C VAL A 404 -7.33 13.28 -17.63
N TRP A 405 -6.06 12.94 -17.88
CA TRP A 405 -5.16 12.42 -16.84
C TRP A 405 -4.85 13.46 -15.76
N LEU A 406 -4.68 14.73 -16.14
CA LEU A 406 -4.60 15.84 -15.18
C LEU A 406 -5.86 15.90 -14.32
N PHE A 407 -7.04 15.90 -14.94
CA PHE A 407 -8.32 15.93 -14.22
C PHE A 407 -8.49 14.74 -13.26
N LEU A 408 -8.16 13.51 -13.70
CA LEU A 408 -8.23 12.33 -12.85
C LEU A 408 -7.27 12.42 -11.64
N GLY A 409 -6.07 12.97 -11.81
CA GLY A 409 -5.16 13.24 -10.68
C GLY A 409 -5.68 14.29 -9.70
N MET A 410 -6.54 15.20 -10.19
CA MET A 410 -7.16 16.29 -9.42
C MET A 410 -8.49 15.90 -8.77
N GLN A 411 -8.91 14.63 -8.83
CA GLN A 411 -10.18 14.19 -8.26
C GLN A 411 -10.18 14.30 -6.71
N PRO A 412 -11.25 14.84 -6.08
CA PRO A 412 -11.40 14.81 -4.62
C PRO A 412 -11.50 13.39 -4.07
N VAL A 413 -10.94 13.14 -2.88
CA VAL A 413 -10.81 11.77 -2.34
C VAL A 413 -12.15 11.06 -2.10
N ARG A 414 -13.18 11.85 -1.77
CA ARG A 414 -14.51 11.37 -1.40
C ARG A 414 -15.47 11.29 -2.58
N VAL A 415 -15.04 11.66 -3.79
CA VAL A 415 -15.88 11.66 -4.99
C VAL A 415 -15.41 10.53 -5.92
N PRO A 416 -16.31 9.63 -6.36
CA PRO A 416 -15.93 8.56 -7.27
C PRO A 416 -15.54 9.14 -8.63
N PHE A 417 -14.68 8.42 -9.37
CA PHE A 417 -14.36 8.75 -10.75
C PHE A 417 -15.59 8.59 -11.65
N ASP A 418 -15.70 9.46 -12.66
CA ASP A 418 -16.68 9.27 -13.73
C ASP A 418 -16.26 8.06 -14.58
N ALA A 419 -17.16 7.08 -14.71
CA ALA A 419 -16.93 5.87 -15.47
C ALA A 419 -16.64 6.15 -16.96
N ASN A 420 -17.14 7.26 -17.51
CA ASN A 420 -16.92 7.64 -18.91
C ASN A 420 -15.47 8.07 -19.20
N LEU A 421 -14.73 8.53 -18.18
CA LEU A 421 -13.34 8.93 -18.31
C LEU A 421 -12.38 7.73 -18.20
N LEU A 422 -12.84 6.65 -17.58
CA LEU A 422 -12.07 5.43 -17.36
C LEU A 422 -12.16 4.49 -18.55
N ILE A 423 -11.12 3.69 -18.75
CA ILE A 423 -11.13 2.61 -19.73
C ILE A 423 -11.52 1.32 -19.03
N LEU A 424 -12.51 0.63 -19.59
CA LEU A 424 -12.91 -0.70 -19.14
C LEU A 424 -12.22 -1.75 -20.00
N ALA A 425 -11.65 -2.75 -19.35
CA ALA A 425 -11.19 -3.94 -20.05
C ALA A 425 -12.42 -4.57 -20.72
N LYS A 426 -12.40 -4.68 -22.05
CA LYS A 426 -13.40 -5.48 -22.76
C LYS A 426 -13.10 -6.94 -22.43
N SER A 427 -13.85 -7.51 -21.48
CA SER A 427 -13.87 -8.96 -21.34
C SER A 427 -14.32 -9.51 -22.69
N HIS A 428 -13.53 -10.41 -23.28
CA HIS A 428 -13.88 -11.05 -24.56
C HIS A 428 -15.05 -12.00 -24.30
N GLY A 429 -16.23 -11.43 -24.08
CA GLY A 429 -17.47 -12.18 -23.97
C GLY A 429 -17.67 -12.92 -25.28
N HIS A 430 -17.60 -14.24 -25.21
CA HIS A 430 -17.97 -15.14 -26.29
C HIS A 430 -19.22 -14.62 -27.01
N LYS A 431 -19.09 -14.32 -28.31
CA LYS A 431 -20.23 -14.44 -29.22
C LYS A 431 -20.72 -15.90 -29.10
N LYS A 432 -21.79 -16.14 -28.33
CA LYS A 432 -22.45 -17.44 -28.25
C LYS A 432 -22.90 -17.82 -29.67
N LYS A 433 -22.12 -18.63 -30.38
CA LYS A 433 -22.62 -19.41 -31.51
C LYS A 433 -23.37 -20.59 -30.92
N GLY A 434 -24.70 -20.60 -31.09
CA GLY A 434 -25.57 -21.75 -30.85
C GLY A 434 -26.13 -21.82 -29.42
N GLY A 435 -27.41 -21.50 -29.27
CA GLY A 435 -28.14 -21.70 -28.01
C GLY A 435 -29.53 -21.08 -28.04
N ILE A 436 -30.48 -21.85 -28.58
CA ILE A 436 -31.96 -21.81 -28.48
C ILE A 436 -32.57 -20.57 -27.77
N ASP A 437 -33.35 -19.80 -28.53
CA ASP A 437 -34.24 -18.73 -28.03
C ASP A 437 -35.20 -19.26 -26.96
N GLY A 438 -35.19 -18.64 -25.77
CA GLY A 438 -36.26 -18.87 -24.78
C GLY A 438 -35.93 -18.65 -23.30
N LEU A 439 -34.67 -18.48 -22.89
CA LEU A 439 -34.32 -18.21 -21.48
C LEU A 439 -33.25 -17.12 -21.35
N GLN A 440 -33.66 -15.87 -21.57
CA GLN A 440 -32.90 -14.69 -21.13
C GLN A 440 -33.87 -13.78 -20.36
N ASN A 441 -33.69 -13.68 -19.04
CA ASN A 441 -34.08 -12.51 -18.21
C ASN A 441 -33.66 -12.69 -16.73
N PHE A 442 -32.42 -13.12 -16.49
CA PHE A 442 -31.75 -12.86 -15.21
C PHE A 442 -30.29 -12.49 -15.51
N ASP A 443 -30.11 -11.38 -16.24
CA ASP A 443 -28.83 -10.69 -16.21
C ASP A 443 -28.70 -10.06 -14.82
N HIS A 444 -27.88 -10.68 -13.98
CA HIS A 444 -27.27 -9.97 -12.86
C HIS A 444 -26.38 -8.89 -13.48
N THR A 445 -26.90 -7.67 -13.60
CA THR A 445 -26.10 -6.47 -13.82
C THR A 445 -25.19 -6.30 -12.59
N VAL A 446 -24.04 -6.97 -12.60
CA VAL A 446 -22.97 -6.70 -11.64
C VAL A 446 -22.47 -5.30 -11.98
N VAL A 447 -23.02 -4.31 -11.27
CA VAL A 447 -22.53 -2.93 -11.39
C VAL A 447 -21.07 -2.93 -10.93
N PRO A 448 -20.11 -2.54 -11.79
CA PRO A 448 -18.72 -2.50 -11.40
C PRO A 448 -18.56 -1.55 -10.19
N PRO A 449 -17.73 -1.93 -9.20
CA PRO A 449 -17.59 -1.13 -7.98
C PRO A 449 -17.10 0.27 -8.31
N LYS A 450 -17.61 1.27 -7.58
CA LYS A 450 -17.17 2.65 -7.77
C LYS A 450 -15.68 2.77 -7.43
N LEU A 451 -14.94 3.46 -8.30
CA LEU A 451 -13.52 3.69 -8.14
C LEU A 451 -13.28 5.09 -7.59
N TYR A 452 -12.37 5.20 -6.62
CA TYR A 452 -11.96 6.44 -5.99
C TYR A 452 -10.44 6.57 -6.06
N ILE A 453 -9.91 7.76 -5.80
CA ILE A 453 -8.46 7.89 -5.67
C ILE A 453 -7.96 7.01 -4.50
N ALA A 454 -6.86 6.33 -4.73
CA ALA A 454 -6.21 5.38 -3.84
C ALA A 454 -7.05 4.14 -3.41
N GLY A 455 -8.15 3.82 -4.10
CA GLY A 455 -8.86 2.56 -3.86
C GLY A 455 -10.26 2.46 -4.45
N SER A 456 -10.84 1.27 -4.40
CA SER A 456 -12.25 1.01 -4.72
C SER A 456 -13.18 1.37 -3.55
N GLU A 457 -14.49 1.30 -3.80
CA GLU A 457 -15.54 1.38 -2.77
C GLU A 457 -15.34 0.40 -1.60
N THR A 458 -14.76 -0.77 -1.86
CA THR A 458 -14.44 -1.78 -0.84
C THR A 458 -13.22 -1.42 0.01
N THR A 459 -12.43 -0.41 -0.38
CA THR A 459 -11.25 0.03 0.38
C THR A 459 -11.67 1.01 1.47
N PRO A 460 -11.27 0.81 2.75
CA PRO A 460 -11.62 1.71 3.85
C PRO A 460 -11.23 3.16 3.56
N VAL A 461 -12.10 4.11 3.92
CA VAL A 461 -11.91 5.54 3.65
C VAL A 461 -10.59 6.05 4.24
N ALA A 462 -10.25 5.65 5.46
CA ALA A 462 -9.00 6.03 6.12
C ALA A 462 -7.76 5.59 5.33
N VAL A 463 -7.79 4.40 4.72
CA VAL A 463 -6.70 3.89 3.88
C VAL A 463 -6.61 4.69 2.58
N ARG A 464 -7.76 5.04 1.98
CA ARG A 464 -7.78 5.89 0.78
C ARG A 464 -7.25 7.29 1.06
N GLU A 465 -7.66 7.90 2.17
CA GLU A 465 -7.20 9.24 2.58
C GLU A 465 -5.69 9.27 2.86
N LEU A 466 -5.16 8.26 3.57
CA LEU A 466 -3.73 8.14 3.84
C LEU A 466 -2.89 8.00 2.55
N ASN A 467 -3.40 7.25 1.58
CA ASN A 467 -2.69 6.98 0.33
C ASN A 467 -2.92 8.03 -0.76
N ALA A 468 -3.94 8.88 -0.65
CA ALA A 468 -4.37 9.77 -1.71
C ALA A 468 -3.26 10.73 -2.18
N MET A 469 -2.51 11.32 -1.24
CA MET A 469 -1.43 12.23 -1.61
C MET A 469 -0.24 11.50 -2.25
N GLN A 470 0.06 10.29 -1.78
CA GLN A 470 1.12 9.47 -2.38
C GLN A 470 0.82 9.16 -3.85
N VAL A 471 -0.44 8.79 -4.12
CA VAL A 471 -0.93 8.52 -5.47
C VAL A 471 -0.85 9.77 -6.35
N ARG A 472 -1.20 10.96 -5.83
CA ARG A 472 -1.09 12.22 -6.57
C ARG A 472 0.36 12.58 -6.88
N CYS A 473 1.27 12.42 -5.92
CA CYS A 473 2.69 12.66 -6.15
C CYS A 473 3.25 11.70 -7.24
N MET A 474 2.84 10.44 -7.22
CA MET A 474 3.22 9.47 -8.25
C MET A 474 2.63 9.82 -9.62
N ALA A 475 1.35 10.16 -9.68
CA ALA A 475 0.71 10.65 -10.91
C ALA A 475 1.41 11.91 -11.45
N ALA A 476 1.85 12.81 -10.58
CA ALA A 476 2.60 14.01 -10.97
C ALA A 476 3.97 13.67 -11.58
N ARG A 477 4.69 12.68 -11.03
CA ARG A 477 5.95 12.19 -11.62
C ARG A 477 5.73 11.56 -12.99
N MET A 478 4.70 10.72 -13.12
CA MET A 478 4.32 10.08 -14.38
C MET A 478 3.99 11.12 -15.45
N LEU A 479 3.15 12.10 -15.11
CA LEU A 479 2.79 13.17 -16.05
C LEU A 479 3.97 14.11 -16.34
N GLY A 480 4.80 14.45 -15.36
CA GLY A 480 6.00 15.27 -15.56
C GLY A 480 7.01 14.62 -16.49
N LEU A 481 7.18 13.29 -16.41
CA LEU A 481 7.98 12.53 -17.38
C LEU A 481 7.39 12.66 -18.79
N LEU A 482 6.08 12.51 -18.92
CA LEU A 482 5.38 12.64 -20.22
C LEU A 482 5.46 14.07 -20.78
N SER A 483 5.43 15.10 -19.94
CA SER A 483 5.62 16.50 -20.34
C SER A 483 6.91 16.73 -21.12
N CYS A 484 7.99 16.00 -20.79
CA CYS A 484 9.28 16.09 -21.49
C CYS A 484 9.19 15.65 -22.97
N PHE A 485 8.16 14.90 -23.35
CA PHE A 485 7.95 14.39 -24.70
C PHE A 485 6.85 15.16 -25.45
N ILE A 486 5.76 15.53 -24.77
CA ILE A 486 4.64 16.28 -25.38
C ILE A 486 5.09 17.65 -25.91
N ILE A 487 6.11 18.26 -25.29
CA ILE A 487 6.61 19.57 -25.70
C ILE A 487 7.49 19.52 -26.96
N LYS A 488 7.90 18.33 -27.41
CA LYS A 488 8.81 18.17 -28.55
C LYS A 488 8.07 18.39 -29.87
N PRO A 489 8.71 19.00 -30.88
CA PRO A 489 8.12 19.13 -32.20
C PRO A 489 7.83 17.76 -32.81
N ALA A 490 6.65 17.61 -33.42
CA ALA A 490 6.33 16.40 -34.15
C ALA A 490 7.32 16.21 -35.31
N PRO A 491 7.90 15.00 -35.50
CA PRO A 491 8.81 14.75 -36.61
C PRO A 491 8.18 15.09 -37.96
N GLY A 492 8.86 15.90 -38.77
CA GLY A 492 8.41 16.28 -40.11
C GLY A 492 7.44 17.47 -40.18
N VAL A 493 7.12 18.11 -39.05
CA VAL A 493 6.30 19.33 -39.00
C VAL A 493 7.19 20.55 -38.79
N ASP A 494 7.06 21.55 -39.66
CA ASP A 494 7.72 22.85 -39.50
C ASP A 494 6.80 23.85 -38.77
N TYR A 495 7.28 24.43 -37.66
CA TYR A 495 6.55 25.33 -36.77
C TYR A 495 6.91 26.81 -37.02
N SER A 496 7.31 27.16 -38.25
CA SER A 496 8.01 28.42 -38.56
C SER A 496 7.11 29.62 -38.93
N ALA A 497 5.80 29.46 -39.21
CA ALA A 497 5.00 30.61 -39.66
C ALA A 497 3.55 30.75 -39.13
N ASP A 498 2.79 29.68 -38.89
CA ASP A 498 1.37 29.83 -38.44
C ASP A 498 0.91 28.80 -37.39
N LEU A 499 1.75 27.83 -37.03
CA LEU A 499 1.42 26.80 -36.04
C LEU A 499 2.01 27.14 -34.67
N GLU A 500 1.16 27.06 -33.64
CA GLU A 500 1.62 27.15 -32.25
C GLU A 500 2.60 26.03 -31.93
N LYS A 501 3.66 26.37 -31.19
CA LYS A 501 4.64 25.37 -30.77
C LYS A 501 3.98 24.43 -29.75
N PRO A 502 4.35 23.13 -29.73
CA PRO A 502 3.75 22.17 -28.80
C PRO A 502 3.89 22.58 -27.33
N VAL A 503 5.02 23.20 -26.97
CA VAL A 503 5.24 23.76 -25.63
C VAL A 503 4.20 24.82 -25.27
N ASP A 504 3.82 25.69 -26.20
CA ASP A 504 2.86 26.76 -25.97
C ASP A 504 1.44 26.19 -25.79
N CYS A 505 1.07 25.21 -26.62
CA CYS A 505 -0.20 24.48 -26.46
C CYS A 505 -0.28 23.78 -25.11
N TYR A 506 0.79 23.10 -24.70
CA TYR A 506 0.84 22.41 -23.42
C TYR A 506 0.78 23.38 -22.23
N VAL A 507 1.51 24.51 -22.30
CA VAL A 507 1.45 25.56 -21.28
C VAL A 507 0.03 26.10 -21.15
N LYS A 508 -0.70 26.32 -22.25
CA LYS A 508 -2.11 26.76 -22.18
C LYS A 508 -2.99 25.79 -21.39
N VAL A 509 -2.80 24.47 -21.56
CA VAL A 509 -3.53 23.46 -20.77
C VAL A 509 -3.22 23.61 -19.27
N LEU A 510 -1.95 23.77 -18.91
CA LEU A 510 -1.54 23.96 -17.51
C LEU A 510 -2.08 25.29 -16.93
N LEU A 511 -2.12 26.36 -17.72
CA LEU A 511 -2.62 27.67 -17.30
C LEU A 511 -4.11 27.62 -16.90
N VAL A 512 -4.93 26.79 -17.54
CA VAL A 512 -6.35 26.61 -17.13
C VAL A 512 -6.44 26.22 -15.66
N HIS A 513 -5.61 25.27 -15.23
CA HIS A 513 -5.59 24.78 -13.86
C HIS A 513 -4.91 25.75 -12.88
N LEU A 514 -3.89 26.50 -13.32
CA LEU A 514 -3.27 27.56 -12.50
C LEU A 514 -4.18 28.77 -12.30
N ASN A 515 -5.09 29.04 -13.23
CA ASN A 515 -6.10 30.11 -13.14
C ASN A 515 -7.31 29.74 -12.27
N SER A 516 -7.49 28.46 -11.96
CA SER A 516 -8.56 27.95 -11.10
C SER A 516 -8.50 28.51 -9.68
N LYS A 517 -9.61 28.46 -8.95
CA LYS A 517 -9.69 28.69 -7.50
C LYS A 517 -9.61 27.42 -6.67
N SER A 518 -9.41 26.25 -7.29
CA SER A 518 -9.15 25.01 -6.57
C SER A 518 -7.69 24.92 -6.13
N ALA A 519 -7.48 24.67 -4.83
CA ALA A 519 -6.17 24.36 -4.27
C ALA A 519 -5.58 23.10 -4.91
N LEU A 520 -6.40 22.07 -5.05
CA LEU A 520 -5.99 20.77 -5.59
C LEU A 520 -5.51 20.88 -7.04
N GLN A 521 -6.20 21.64 -7.88
CA GLN A 521 -5.81 21.85 -9.28
C GLN A 521 -4.47 22.60 -9.39
N ARG A 522 -4.30 23.69 -8.63
CA ARG A 522 -3.04 24.45 -8.60
C ARG A 522 -1.88 23.63 -8.06
N MET A 523 -2.10 22.90 -6.96
CA MET A 523 -1.09 22.04 -6.33
C MET A 523 -0.65 20.93 -7.29
N MET A 524 -1.59 20.17 -7.86
CA MET A 524 -1.27 19.08 -8.80
C MET A 524 -0.50 19.61 -10.02
N THR A 525 -0.93 20.75 -10.57
CA THR A 525 -0.23 21.39 -11.69
C THR A 525 1.19 21.82 -11.29
N GLY A 526 1.37 22.41 -10.11
CA GLY A 526 2.69 22.76 -9.59
C GLY A 526 3.61 21.54 -9.45
N LEU A 527 3.10 20.42 -8.95
CA LEU A 527 3.86 19.17 -8.83
C LEU A 527 4.25 18.61 -10.21
N VAL A 528 3.33 18.55 -11.17
CA VAL A 528 3.62 18.08 -12.55
C VAL A 528 4.69 18.96 -13.20
N VAL A 529 4.58 20.27 -13.04
CA VAL A 529 5.52 21.24 -13.60
C VAL A 529 6.90 21.13 -12.96
N ALA A 530 6.97 20.90 -11.64
CA ALA A 530 8.23 20.65 -10.95
C ALA A 530 8.92 19.37 -11.45
N GLU A 531 8.17 18.29 -11.64
CA GLU A 531 8.69 17.02 -12.16
C GLU A 531 9.10 17.11 -13.63
N TRP A 532 8.34 17.85 -14.45
CA TRP A 532 8.73 18.16 -15.82
C TRP A 532 10.07 18.89 -15.85
N ALA A 533 10.23 19.95 -15.06
CA ALA A 533 11.49 20.70 -15.00
C ALA A 533 12.66 19.84 -14.47
N ARG A 534 12.40 18.95 -13.50
CA ARG A 534 13.40 18.04 -12.93
C ARG A 534 13.96 17.05 -13.95
N LEU A 535 13.08 16.52 -14.81
CA LEU A 535 13.41 15.44 -15.75
C LEU A 535 13.86 15.94 -17.11
N ASN A 536 13.75 17.24 -17.38
CA ASN A 536 14.13 17.80 -18.67
C ASN A 536 15.67 17.87 -18.79
N ASP A 537 16.25 16.98 -19.60
CA ASP A 537 17.70 16.89 -19.83
C ASP A 537 18.25 18.09 -20.62
N GLN A 538 17.40 18.83 -21.34
CA GLN A 538 17.80 20.04 -22.06
C GLN A 538 17.54 21.27 -21.19
N PRO A 539 18.53 22.19 -21.05
CA PRO A 539 18.34 23.46 -20.36
C PRO A 539 17.44 24.37 -21.22
N GLN A 540 16.15 24.12 -21.19
CA GLN A 540 15.14 25.00 -21.76
C GLN A 540 14.69 25.96 -20.67
N ASP A 541 14.75 27.26 -20.96
CA ASP A 541 14.20 28.28 -20.07
C ASP A 541 12.71 28.06 -19.84
N CYS A 542 12.25 28.35 -18.63
CA CYS A 542 10.83 28.27 -18.28
C CYS A 542 10.00 29.11 -19.27
N PRO A 543 8.97 28.55 -19.90
CA PRO A 543 8.10 29.31 -20.81
C PRO A 543 7.56 30.56 -20.11
N GLU A 544 7.69 31.72 -20.76
CA GLU A 544 7.45 33.02 -20.11
C GLU A 544 6.03 33.15 -19.55
N ALA A 545 5.02 32.68 -20.28
CA ALA A 545 3.62 32.69 -19.81
C ALA A 545 3.42 31.84 -18.54
N LEU A 546 4.10 30.68 -18.46
CA LEU A 546 4.06 29.82 -17.29
C LEU A 546 4.78 30.48 -16.10
N LYS A 547 5.99 31.01 -16.34
CA LYS A 547 6.78 31.74 -15.34
C LYS A 547 5.99 32.90 -14.73
N GLN A 548 5.41 33.76 -15.57
CA GLN A 548 4.60 34.89 -15.12
C GLN A 548 3.42 34.42 -14.26
N ARG A 549 2.68 33.40 -14.72
CA ARG A 549 1.54 32.89 -13.96
C ARG A 549 1.95 32.30 -12.61
N LEU A 550 3.03 31.53 -12.54
CA LEU A 550 3.55 30.95 -11.31
C LEU A 550 3.92 32.05 -10.29
N HIS A 551 4.60 33.11 -10.73
CA HIS A 551 4.91 34.25 -9.87
C HIS A 551 3.66 34.99 -9.38
N THR A 552 2.66 35.18 -10.24
CA THR A 552 1.39 35.80 -9.85
C THR A 552 0.68 34.95 -8.80
N CYS A 553 0.59 33.63 -8.99
CA CYS A 553 -0.02 32.71 -8.04
C CYS A 553 0.60 32.79 -6.63
N LEU A 554 1.92 33.00 -6.52
CA LEU A 554 2.59 33.10 -5.22
C LEU A 554 2.25 34.36 -4.42
N ASN A 555 1.76 35.41 -5.10
CA ASN A 555 1.41 36.69 -4.48
C ASN A 555 -0.12 36.86 -4.34
N GLU A 556 -0.92 35.97 -4.91
CA GLU A 556 -2.37 36.00 -4.80
C GLU A 556 -2.85 35.50 -3.42
N CYS A 557 -3.86 36.17 -2.88
CA CYS A 557 -4.63 35.66 -1.75
C CYS A 557 -5.94 35.06 -2.27
N VAL A 558 -6.05 33.74 -2.32
CA VAL A 558 -7.20 33.02 -2.87
C VAL A 558 -7.91 32.24 -1.76
N TYR A 559 -9.21 32.47 -1.59
CA TYR A 559 -10.08 31.54 -0.86
C TYR A 559 -10.41 30.36 -1.78
N PHE A 560 -10.05 29.15 -1.35
CA PHE A 560 -10.14 27.99 -2.21
C PHE A 560 -11.56 27.41 -2.27
N ASP A 561 -11.93 26.82 -3.40
CA ASP A 561 -13.26 26.23 -3.59
C ASP A 561 -13.53 25.07 -2.60
N GLU A 562 -12.48 24.38 -2.14
CA GLU A 562 -12.56 23.28 -1.20
C GLU A 562 -13.13 23.66 0.18
N ILE A 563 -13.02 24.94 0.59
CA ILE A 563 -13.62 25.43 1.85
C ILE A 563 -14.98 26.11 1.65
N ALA A 564 -15.45 26.26 0.41
CA ALA A 564 -16.63 27.07 0.09
C ALA A 564 -17.90 26.61 0.82
N HIS A 565 -18.10 25.28 0.95
CA HIS A 565 -19.24 24.73 1.67
C HIS A 565 -19.19 25.04 3.17
N SER A 566 -18.06 24.76 3.82
CA SER A 566 -17.84 25.05 5.25
C SER A 566 -17.98 26.53 5.55
N PHE A 567 -17.40 27.38 4.68
CA PHE A 567 -17.50 28.83 4.80
C PHE A 567 -18.93 29.35 4.64
N THR A 568 -19.70 28.83 3.67
CA THR A 568 -21.10 29.22 3.46
C THR A 568 -21.96 28.83 4.66
N ARG A 569 -21.77 27.63 5.20
CA ARG A 569 -22.43 27.17 6.42
C ARG A 569 -22.10 28.07 7.60
N LEU A 570 -20.82 28.36 7.82
CA LEU A 570 -20.33 29.24 8.88
C LEU A 570 -20.92 30.66 8.77
N ALA A 571 -20.97 31.22 7.55
CA ALA A 571 -21.55 32.54 7.30
C ALA A 571 -23.06 32.57 7.56
N GLN A 572 -23.79 31.48 7.33
CA GLN A 572 -25.21 31.36 7.68
C GLN A 572 -25.41 31.27 9.19
N GLU A 573 -24.66 30.39 9.86
CA GLU A 573 -24.71 30.24 11.32
C GLU A 573 -24.37 31.55 12.05
N THR A 574 -23.41 32.30 11.52
CA THR A 574 -23.02 33.61 12.03
C THR A 574 -24.12 34.65 11.85
N ARG A 575 -24.78 34.69 10.68
CA ARG A 575 -25.93 35.57 10.43
C ARG A 575 -27.08 35.27 11.39
N ASP A 576 -27.37 34.00 11.63
CA ASP A 576 -28.43 33.59 12.54
C ASP A 576 -28.07 33.92 14.00
N PHE A 577 -26.80 33.78 14.38
CA PHE A 577 -26.29 34.20 15.69
C PHE A 577 -26.42 35.71 15.87
N VAL A 578 -25.99 36.52 14.89
CA VAL A 578 -26.17 37.97 14.89
C VAL A 578 -27.65 38.36 15.00
N ALA A 579 -28.53 37.71 14.25
CA ALA A 579 -29.97 37.96 14.33
C ALA A 579 -30.52 37.66 15.73
N THR A 580 -30.04 36.59 16.37
CA THR A 580 -30.43 36.23 17.74
C THR A 580 -29.95 37.27 18.75
N LEU A 581 -28.73 37.79 18.58
CA LEU A 581 -28.19 38.86 19.44
C LEU A 581 -28.97 40.18 19.28
N LYS A 582 -29.33 40.53 18.04
CA LYS A 582 -30.19 41.70 17.73
C LYS A 582 -31.58 41.53 18.38
N HIS A 583 -32.18 40.34 18.32
CA HIS A 583 -33.47 40.03 18.96
C HIS A 583 -33.46 40.25 20.48
N TYR A 584 -32.39 39.81 21.15
CA TYR A 584 -32.21 40.01 22.60
C TYR A 584 -31.62 41.38 22.98
N LYS A 585 -31.44 42.30 22.02
CA LYS A 585 -30.89 43.66 22.22
C LYS A 585 -29.50 43.67 22.87
N VAL A 586 -28.68 42.66 22.57
CA VAL A 586 -27.28 42.60 23.03
C VAL A 586 -26.46 43.65 22.26
N PRO A 587 -25.72 44.56 22.93
CA PRO A 587 -25.00 45.64 22.26
C PRO A 587 -23.72 45.11 21.60
N ILE A 588 -23.76 44.88 20.28
CA ILE A 588 -22.61 44.44 19.49
C ILE A 588 -22.37 45.43 18.37
N ASN A 589 -21.11 45.83 18.19
CA ASN A 589 -20.70 46.74 17.12
C ASN A 589 -20.43 45.92 15.84
N ILE A 590 -21.42 45.86 14.94
CA ILE A 590 -21.28 45.13 13.67
C ILE A 590 -21.04 46.15 12.56
N GLN A 591 -19.78 46.25 12.11
CA GLN A 591 -19.44 47.06 10.94
C GLN A 591 -19.66 46.20 9.68
N ASN A 592 -20.63 46.61 8.86
CA ASN A 592 -21.06 46.00 7.59
C ASN A 592 -21.89 44.71 7.67
N ASP A 593 -23.18 44.81 7.29
CA ASP A 593 -24.17 43.72 7.29
C ASP A 593 -24.13 42.82 6.01
N SER A 594 -23.28 43.09 5.00
CA SER A 594 -23.41 42.45 3.67
C SER A 594 -22.48 41.26 3.39
N VAL A 595 -21.25 41.22 3.91
CA VAL A 595 -20.30 40.11 3.65
C VAL A 595 -19.43 39.83 4.89
N PHE A 596 -19.50 38.60 5.41
CA PHE A 596 -18.64 38.14 6.49
C PHE A 596 -17.35 37.53 5.92
N THR A 597 -16.17 38.02 6.33
CA THR A 597 -14.88 37.35 6.09
C THR A 597 -14.56 36.41 7.26
N LEU A 598 -13.69 35.41 7.07
CA LEU A 598 -13.28 34.52 8.18
C LEU A 598 -12.76 35.32 9.40
N GLN A 599 -11.92 36.32 9.14
CA GLN A 599 -11.38 37.20 10.17
C GLN A 599 -12.47 38.01 10.89
N HIS A 600 -13.50 38.49 10.18
CA HIS A 600 -14.63 39.17 10.79
C HIS A 600 -15.44 38.20 11.66
N ILE A 601 -15.67 36.96 11.22
CA ILE A 601 -16.38 35.95 12.02
C ILE A 601 -15.61 35.61 13.30
N GLU A 602 -14.29 35.45 13.21
CA GLU A 602 -13.42 35.21 14.37
C GLU A 602 -13.43 36.39 15.36
N GLN A 603 -13.41 37.63 14.86
CA GLN A 603 -13.51 38.82 15.72
C GLN A 603 -14.88 38.92 16.41
N LEU A 604 -15.95 38.71 15.64
CA LEU A 604 -17.33 38.78 16.11
C LEU A 604 -17.64 37.68 17.15
N THR A 605 -17.01 36.52 17.05
CA THR A 605 -17.20 35.42 18.01
C THR A 605 -16.11 35.33 19.07
N GLY A 606 -15.14 36.25 19.04
CA GLY A 606 -14.01 36.30 19.96
C GLY A 606 -14.32 36.84 21.35
N ALA A 607 -13.25 37.26 22.05
CA ALA A 607 -13.28 37.63 23.46
C ALA A 607 -14.17 38.86 23.76
N GLU A 608 -14.31 39.79 22.81
CA GLU A 608 -15.15 40.99 22.99
C GLU A 608 -16.62 40.61 23.17
N THR A 609 -17.15 39.77 22.28
CA THR A 609 -18.54 39.29 22.35
C THR A 609 -18.76 38.40 23.58
N GLN A 610 -17.77 37.59 23.96
CA GLN A 610 -17.83 36.83 25.21
C GLN A 610 -17.97 37.77 26.43
N GLN A 611 -17.17 38.83 26.52
CA GLN A 611 -17.27 39.79 27.62
C GLN A 611 -18.62 40.52 27.65
N VAL A 612 -19.18 40.85 26.48
CA VAL A 612 -20.51 41.47 26.38
C VAL A 612 -21.58 40.49 26.87
N LEU A 613 -21.53 39.22 26.47
CA LEU A 613 -22.48 38.20 26.90
C LEU A 613 -22.42 37.90 28.40
N VAL A 614 -21.26 38.02 29.04
CA VAL A 614 -21.12 37.88 30.50
C VAL A 614 -21.67 39.10 31.25
N LYS A 615 -21.48 40.31 30.71
CA LYS A 615 -21.88 41.56 31.38
C LYS A 615 -23.37 41.91 31.20
N PHE A 616 -23.99 41.44 30.12
CA PHE A 616 -25.38 41.80 29.78
C PHE A 616 -26.39 40.94 30.56
N LYS A 617 -27.41 41.57 31.17
CA LYS A 617 -28.42 40.89 32.00
C LYS A 617 -29.39 40.06 31.13
N LEU A 618 -29.07 38.78 30.91
CA LEU A 618 -29.91 37.80 30.22
C LEU A 618 -30.42 36.73 31.19
N LYS A 619 -31.48 36.01 30.82
CA LYS A 619 -31.91 34.80 31.56
C LYS A 619 -30.82 33.73 31.39
N THR A 620 -30.48 33.01 32.47
CA THR A 620 -29.38 32.02 32.52
C THR A 620 -29.40 31.03 31.34
N LYS A 621 -30.55 30.42 31.05
CA LYS A 621 -30.70 29.49 29.90
C LYS A 621 -30.40 30.12 28.54
N ILE A 622 -30.70 31.40 28.35
CA ILE A 622 -30.48 32.12 27.09
C ILE A 622 -28.99 32.48 26.97
N GLN A 623 -28.37 32.88 28.08
CA GLN A 623 -26.95 33.18 28.14
C GLN A 623 -26.10 31.92 27.85
N GLU A 624 -26.44 30.79 28.45
CA GLU A 624 -25.79 29.49 28.19
C GLU A 624 -25.91 29.08 26.71
N SER A 625 -27.11 29.20 26.13
CA SER A 625 -27.35 28.88 24.72
C SER A 625 -26.58 29.79 23.75
N LEU A 626 -26.52 31.09 24.02
CA LEU A 626 -25.74 32.03 23.20
C LEU A 626 -24.24 31.76 23.31
N GLU A 627 -23.74 31.41 24.49
CA GLU A 627 -22.33 31.10 24.72
C GLU A 627 -21.92 29.77 24.08
N GLU A 628 -22.79 28.75 24.12
CA GLU A 628 -22.60 27.49 23.38
C GLU A 628 -22.54 27.74 21.87
N ARG A 629 -23.47 28.53 21.34
CA ARG A 629 -23.51 28.87 19.91
C ARG A 629 -22.28 29.69 19.48
N ARG A 630 -21.84 30.66 20.30
CA ARG A 630 -20.60 31.42 20.09
C ARG A 630 -19.39 30.49 20.03
N ARG A 631 -19.24 29.59 21.01
CA ARG A 631 -18.14 28.61 21.05
C ARG A 631 -18.13 27.70 19.82
N SER A 632 -19.30 27.21 19.40
CA SER A 632 -19.44 26.38 18.20
C SER A 632 -19.01 27.11 16.92
N ILE A 633 -19.45 28.37 16.75
CA ILE A 633 -19.06 29.20 15.60
C ILE A 633 -17.57 29.53 15.64
N GLN A 634 -17.01 29.90 16.80
CA GLN A 634 -15.58 30.16 16.96
C GLN A 634 -14.73 28.92 16.61
N GLY A 635 -15.15 27.74 17.07
CA GLY A 635 -14.48 26.47 16.73
C GLY A 635 -14.54 26.17 15.24
N SER A 636 -15.71 26.35 14.61
CA SER A 636 -15.89 26.15 13.16
C SER A 636 -15.12 27.16 12.32
N ALA A 637 -15.02 28.42 12.76
CA ALA A 637 -14.22 29.46 12.12
C ALA A 637 -12.72 29.12 12.18
N THR A 638 -12.23 28.73 13.36
CA THR A 638 -10.84 28.31 13.57
C THR A 638 -10.49 27.10 12.70
N GLN A 639 -11.37 26.10 12.63
CA GLN A 639 -11.18 24.92 11.77
C GLN A 639 -11.12 25.31 10.29
N THR A 640 -12.06 26.12 9.81
CA THR A 640 -12.09 26.55 8.39
C THR A 640 -10.88 27.40 8.03
N SER A 641 -10.42 28.24 8.96
CA SER A 641 -9.19 29.04 8.83
C SER A 641 -7.94 28.15 8.75
N ASN A 642 -7.86 27.12 9.58
CA ASN A 642 -6.79 26.11 9.52
C ASN A 642 -6.83 25.30 8.21
N ASP A 643 -8.00 24.88 7.74
CA ASP A 643 -8.15 24.17 6.47
C ASP A 643 -7.66 25.03 5.29
N GLN A 644 -8.05 26.31 5.25
CA GLN A 644 -7.59 27.27 4.26
C GLN A 644 -6.06 27.46 4.30
N LEU A 645 -5.49 27.55 5.51
CA LEU A 645 -4.04 27.68 5.69
C LEU A 645 -3.31 26.43 5.17
N MET A 646 -3.76 25.23 5.52
CA MET A 646 -3.14 23.98 5.08
C MET A 646 -3.18 23.83 3.56
N LEU A 647 -4.33 24.12 2.93
CA LEU A 647 -4.45 24.13 1.47
C LEU A 647 -3.49 25.13 0.82
N SER A 648 -3.33 26.32 1.43
CA SER A 648 -2.40 27.35 0.95
C SER A 648 -0.94 26.89 1.05
N VAL A 649 -0.56 26.27 2.17
CA VAL A 649 0.78 25.74 2.40
C VAL A 649 1.16 24.73 1.32
N SER A 650 0.35 23.68 1.11
CA SER A 650 0.64 22.64 0.13
C SER A 650 0.67 23.19 -1.30
N THR A 651 -0.29 24.06 -1.64
CA THR A 651 -0.40 24.65 -2.98
C THR A 651 0.79 25.55 -3.30
N LEU A 652 1.09 26.52 -2.43
CA LEU A 652 2.17 27.48 -2.66
C LEU A 652 3.54 26.80 -2.61
N ALA A 653 3.72 25.76 -1.80
CA ALA A 653 4.95 24.97 -1.78
C ALA A 653 5.16 24.19 -3.09
N ALA A 654 4.11 23.57 -3.63
CA ALA A 654 4.17 22.89 -4.93
C ALA A 654 4.53 23.87 -6.07
N LEU A 655 3.90 25.06 -6.09
CA LEU A 655 4.20 26.11 -7.08
C LEU A 655 5.61 26.69 -6.92
N SER A 656 6.07 26.88 -5.67
CA SER A 656 7.45 27.29 -5.39
C SER A 656 8.45 26.25 -5.86
N GLY A 657 8.12 24.96 -5.67
CA GLY A 657 8.89 23.84 -6.22
C GLY A 657 9.08 23.93 -7.73
N ALA A 658 8.00 24.16 -8.48
CA ALA A 658 8.08 24.35 -9.93
C ALA A 658 9.03 25.49 -10.34
N ILE A 659 8.97 26.63 -9.65
CA ILE A 659 9.87 27.77 -9.91
C ILE A 659 11.33 27.41 -9.63
N VAL A 660 11.60 26.71 -8.52
CA VAL A 660 12.95 26.27 -8.16
C VAL A 660 13.50 25.29 -9.18
N MET A 661 12.72 24.30 -9.60
CA MET A 661 13.17 23.28 -10.55
C MET A 661 13.47 23.87 -11.93
N PHE A 662 12.69 24.87 -12.36
CA PHE A 662 12.97 25.63 -13.59
C PHE A 662 14.07 26.69 -13.47
N ARG A 663 14.66 26.88 -12.28
CA ARG A 663 15.63 27.96 -11.99
C ARG A 663 15.07 29.36 -12.28
N ALA A 664 13.75 29.53 -12.21
CA ALA A 664 13.05 30.76 -12.56
C ALA A 664 12.88 31.70 -11.35
N LEU A 665 13.92 31.85 -10.52
CA LEU A 665 13.82 32.56 -9.24
C LEU A 665 13.53 34.06 -9.43
N PRO A 666 12.58 34.64 -8.67
CA PRO A 666 12.37 36.09 -8.68
C PRO A 666 13.52 36.84 -8.01
N ASP A 667 13.58 38.16 -8.20
CA ASP A 667 14.58 39.02 -7.54
C ASP A 667 14.40 38.98 -6.02
N LYS A 668 13.17 39.14 -5.54
CA LYS A 668 12.81 38.98 -4.13
C LYS A 668 12.48 37.52 -3.85
N LEU A 669 13.31 36.84 -3.06
CA LEU A 669 13.17 35.41 -2.76
C LEU A 669 12.08 35.05 -1.75
N THR A 670 11.60 36.01 -0.95
CA THR A 670 10.60 35.76 0.11
C THR A 670 9.35 35.01 -0.37
N PRO A 671 8.75 35.32 -1.53
CA PRO A 671 7.57 34.60 -2.03
C PRO A 671 7.83 33.12 -2.36
N VAL A 672 9.08 32.70 -2.60
CA VAL A 672 9.45 31.30 -2.92
C VAL A 672 9.95 30.57 -1.68
N VAL A 673 10.81 31.22 -0.88
CA VAL A 673 11.38 30.62 0.34
C VAL A 673 10.30 30.40 1.40
N LYS A 674 9.40 31.36 1.59
CA LYS A 674 8.39 31.29 2.67
C LYS A 674 7.45 30.08 2.50
N PRO A 675 6.84 29.81 1.32
CA PRO A 675 6.00 28.62 1.16
C PRO A 675 6.74 27.30 1.40
N LEU A 676 7.97 27.15 0.89
CA LEU A 676 8.76 25.94 1.13
C LEU A 676 9.09 25.75 2.61
N MET A 677 9.49 26.81 3.31
CA MET A 677 9.74 26.76 4.75
C MET A 677 8.48 26.48 5.57
N GLU A 678 7.33 27.00 5.16
CA GLU A 678 6.06 26.75 5.85
C GLU A 678 5.57 25.30 5.64
N SER A 679 5.77 24.73 4.44
CA SER A 679 5.52 23.31 4.19
C SER A 679 6.46 22.44 5.04
N VAL A 680 7.76 22.75 5.09
CA VAL A 680 8.69 22.08 6.01
C VAL A 680 8.23 22.19 7.47
N ARG A 681 7.65 23.31 7.89
CA ARG A 681 7.23 23.53 9.27
C ARG A 681 5.93 22.81 9.64
N ARG A 682 4.91 22.81 8.76
CA ARG A 682 3.53 22.47 9.15
C ARG A 682 2.84 21.44 8.27
N GLU A 683 3.45 20.97 7.19
CA GLU A 683 2.82 20.02 6.27
C GLU A 683 2.53 18.68 6.94
N ASN A 684 1.25 18.29 6.92
CA ASN A 684 0.79 17.06 7.57
C ASN A 684 1.24 15.82 6.78
N ASP A 685 1.19 15.89 5.44
CA ASP A 685 1.61 14.80 4.57
C ASP A 685 3.14 14.73 4.46
N GLU A 686 3.70 13.58 4.81
CA GLU A 686 5.14 13.37 4.81
C GLU A 686 5.75 13.45 3.40
N ASN A 687 5.02 13.05 2.35
CA ASN A 687 5.56 13.08 0.98
C ASN A 687 5.65 14.50 0.45
N LEU A 688 4.62 15.33 0.67
CA LEU A 688 4.69 16.75 0.34
C LEU A 688 5.81 17.45 1.12
N GLN A 689 5.94 17.15 2.41
CA GLN A 689 7.00 17.71 3.25
C GLN A 689 8.39 17.29 2.75
N ARG A 690 8.56 16.05 2.30
CA ARG A 690 9.79 15.54 1.67
C ARG A 690 10.09 16.23 0.34
N ILE A 691 9.09 16.43 -0.51
CA ILE A 691 9.24 17.14 -1.79
C ILE A 691 9.67 18.60 -1.53
N ALA A 692 9.04 19.28 -0.58
CA ALA A 692 9.42 20.64 -0.19
C ALA A 692 10.88 20.71 0.34
N ALA A 693 11.29 19.72 1.13
CA ALA A 693 12.67 19.58 1.62
C ALA A 693 13.68 19.42 0.48
N GLN A 694 13.39 18.59 -0.52
CA GLN A 694 14.25 18.40 -1.70
C GLN A 694 14.36 19.67 -2.53
N HIS A 695 13.23 20.35 -2.79
CA HIS A 695 13.24 21.64 -3.48
C HIS A 695 14.00 22.71 -2.69
N LEU A 696 13.92 22.70 -1.36
CA LEU A 696 14.67 23.64 -0.52
C LEU A 696 16.18 23.42 -0.63
N ALA A 697 16.65 22.17 -0.69
CA ALA A 697 18.07 21.86 -0.89
C ALA A 697 18.60 22.41 -2.22
N ILE A 698 17.84 22.22 -3.31
CA ILE A 698 18.17 22.74 -4.64
C ILE A 698 18.14 24.28 -4.64
N LEU A 699 17.17 24.89 -3.97
CA LEU A 699 17.08 26.35 -3.84
C LEU A 699 18.29 26.94 -3.12
N LEU A 700 18.79 26.27 -2.06
CA LEU A 700 20.00 26.71 -1.36
C LEU A 700 21.20 26.73 -2.30
N ASP A 701 21.40 25.70 -3.12
CA ASP A 701 22.51 25.68 -4.09
C ASP A 701 22.39 26.82 -5.12
N GLN A 702 21.19 27.04 -5.66
CA GLN A 702 20.92 28.15 -6.59
C GLN A 702 21.15 29.54 -5.98
N CYS A 703 20.99 29.69 -4.67
CA CYS A 703 21.13 30.97 -3.98
C CYS A 703 22.56 31.29 -3.54
N ARG A 704 23.53 30.37 -3.69
CA ARG A 704 24.92 30.56 -3.23
C ARG A 704 25.62 31.77 -3.85
N GLY A 705 25.30 32.10 -5.10
CA GLY A 705 25.88 33.24 -5.82
C GLY A 705 25.18 34.58 -5.56
N ARG A 706 24.09 34.62 -4.76
CA ARG A 706 23.30 35.85 -4.56
C ARG A 706 23.80 36.69 -3.38
N THR A 707 23.70 38.00 -3.52
CA THR A 707 24.01 38.99 -2.47
C THR A 707 22.79 39.88 -2.20
N PRO A 708 22.15 39.81 -1.01
CA PRO A 708 22.45 38.96 0.13
C PRO A 708 22.01 37.49 -0.06
N CYS A 709 22.79 36.55 0.47
CA CYS A 709 22.48 35.13 0.44
C CYS A 709 21.51 34.76 1.57
N PRO A 710 20.35 34.14 1.30
CA PRO A 710 19.38 33.75 2.33
C PRO A 710 19.74 32.46 3.09
N ASN A 711 20.76 31.72 2.63
CA ASN A 711 21.03 30.35 3.07
C ASN A 711 21.25 30.24 4.58
N ASP A 712 22.05 31.12 5.16
CA ASP A 712 22.37 31.09 6.58
C ASP A 712 21.12 31.24 7.45
N LYS A 713 20.20 32.13 7.05
CA LYS A 713 18.93 32.34 7.75
C LYS A 713 18.00 31.13 7.61
N ILE A 714 17.95 30.52 6.42
CA ILE A 714 17.17 29.31 6.18
C ILE A 714 17.69 28.18 7.06
N ILE A 715 19.00 27.92 7.06
CA ILE A 715 19.66 26.88 7.86
C ILE A 715 19.43 27.10 9.36
N ALA A 716 19.59 28.33 9.84
CA ALA A 716 19.34 28.66 11.25
C ALA A 716 17.88 28.39 11.66
N ASN A 717 16.91 28.69 10.79
CA ASN A 717 15.50 28.38 11.01
C ASN A 717 15.27 26.86 11.04
N LEU A 718 15.86 26.09 10.11
CA LEU A 718 15.75 24.62 10.10
C LEU A 718 16.32 24.00 11.37
N CYS A 719 17.49 24.46 11.84
CA CYS A 719 18.07 24.01 13.11
C CYS A 719 17.19 24.39 14.32
N THR A 720 16.43 25.48 14.23
CA THR A 720 15.45 25.85 15.26
C THR A 720 14.24 24.93 15.21
N PHE A 721 13.77 24.55 14.02
CA PHE A 721 12.67 23.61 13.86
C PHE A 721 13.04 22.20 14.32
N LEU A 722 14.28 21.77 14.08
CA LEU A 722 14.78 20.47 14.54
C LEU A 722 14.73 20.33 16.08
N ARG A 723 14.96 21.44 16.80
CA ARG A 723 15.06 21.48 18.26
C ARG A 723 13.77 21.92 18.95
N CYS A 724 12.65 22.04 18.22
CA CYS A 724 11.41 22.56 18.79
C CYS A 724 10.65 21.56 19.67
N ASP A 725 10.96 20.27 19.57
CA ASP A 725 10.31 19.20 20.32
C ASP A 725 11.11 18.86 21.60
N PRO A 726 10.61 19.24 22.79
CA PRO A 726 11.31 19.01 24.05
C PRO A 726 11.43 17.54 24.45
N GLU A 727 10.59 16.65 23.90
CA GLU A 727 10.70 15.22 24.18
C GLU A 727 11.87 14.56 23.46
N PHE A 728 12.26 15.14 22.32
CA PHE A 728 13.36 14.64 21.50
C PHE A 728 14.64 15.45 21.71
N THR A 729 14.53 16.76 21.85
CA THR A 729 15.63 17.67 22.16
C THR A 729 15.38 18.31 23.54
N PRO A 730 15.97 17.76 24.62
CA PRO A 730 15.81 18.32 25.96
C PRO A 730 16.31 19.76 26.05
N VAL A 731 15.60 20.61 26.80
CA VAL A 731 16.00 22.00 27.02
C VAL A 731 17.08 22.06 28.10
N VAL A 732 18.31 22.44 27.74
CA VAL A 732 19.39 22.62 28.71
C VAL A 732 19.28 24.00 29.36
N HIS A 733 18.95 24.04 30.66
CA HIS A 733 18.99 25.28 31.43
C HIS A 733 20.43 25.58 31.86
N LYS A 734 20.95 26.77 31.54
CA LYS A 734 22.23 27.23 32.09
C LYS A 734 22.03 27.60 33.55
N ASN A 735 22.79 26.99 34.46
CA ASN A 735 22.88 27.46 35.84
C ASN A 735 23.52 28.85 35.83
N HIS A 736 22.70 29.90 35.81
CA HIS A 736 23.19 31.20 36.26
C HIS A 736 23.34 31.10 37.77
N GLY A 737 24.59 31.14 38.23
CA GLY A 737 24.90 31.14 39.64
C GLY A 737 24.20 32.31 40.31
N GLU A 738 23.27 32.01 41.20
CA GLU A 738 22.92 32.87 42.31
C GLU A 738 22.35 31.99 43.42
N HIS A 739 22.94 32.12 44.60
CA HIS A 739 22.63 31.41 45.81
C HIS A 739 21.13 31.52 46.15
N SER A 740 20.35 30.48 45.85
CA SER A 740 19.05 30.28 46.51
C SER A 740 18.98 28.86 47.05
N LYS A 741 18.82 28.75 48.36
CA LYS A 741 18.82 27.49 49.14
C LYS A 741 17.58 26.61 48.89
N ASP A 742 16.71 26.97 47.94
CA ASP A 742 15.48 26.24 47.61
C ASP A 742 15.61 25.30 46.39
N MET A 743 16.83 24.94 45.99
CA MET A 743 17.09 24.21 44.75
C MET A 743 16.95 22.67 44.84
N HIS A 744 16.50 22.13 45.97
CA HIS A 744 16.27 20.68 46.11
C HIS A 744 14.92 20.19 45.55
N ASN A 745 14.00 21.09 45.19
CA ASN A 745 12.63 20.71 44.75
C ASN A 745 12.28 21.10 43.30
N LYS A 746 13.23 21.57 42.49
CA LYS A 746 13.05 21.65 41.03
C LYS A 746 13.96 20.62 40.36
N PRO A 747 13.43 19.66 39.58
CA PRO A 747 14.26 18.72 38.85
C PRO A 747 14.99 19.48 37.74
N GLY A 748 16.20 19.97 38.02
CA GLY A 748 17.13 20.39 36.97
C GLY A 748 17.61 19.16 36.20
N ASN A 749 17.90 19.31 34.90
CA ASN A 749 18.39 18.23 34.02
C ASN A 749 19.76 17.64 34.42
N TYR A 750 20.34 18.09 35.54
CA TYR A 750 21.67 17.70 36.02
C TYR A 750 21.63 16.66 37.15
N ASN A 751 20.45 16.32 37.67
CA ASN A 751 20.29 15.30 38.72
C ASN A 751 19.53 14.09 38.15
N GLY A 752 20.26 13.00 37.86
CA GLY A 752 19.69 11.71 37.44
C GLY A 752 19.92 11.35 35.97
N ILE A 753 19.34 10.22 35.54
CA ILE A 753 19.45 9.72 34.16
C ILE A 753 18.20 10.15 33.38
N VAL A 754 18.36 11.08 32.43
CA VAL A 754 17.25 11.66 31.64
C VAL A 754 16.43 10.60 30.91
N THR A 755 17.06 9.54 30.39
CA THR A 755 16.36 8.44 29.70
C THR A 755 15.43 7.67 30.65
N LEU A 756 15.85 7.44 31.91
CA LEU A 756 15.01 6.79 32.92
C LEU A 756 13.84 7.69 33.33
N ASN A 757 14.08 8.98 33.55
CA ASN A 757 13.02 9.94 33.88
C ASN A 757 11.96 10.01 32.76
N ASN A 758 12.40 10.03 31.49
CA ASN A 758 11.48 10.02 30.35
C ASN A 758 10.70 8.70 30.24
N GLN A 759 11.35 7.55 30.49
CA GLN A 759 10.67 6.26 30.51
C GLN A 759 9.59 6.20 31.61
N GLN A 760 9.91 6.69 32.81
CA GLN A 760 8.96 6.76 33.93
C GLN A 760 7.77 7.67 33.59
N ARG A 761 8.03 8.88 33.07
CA ARG A 761 6.97 9.81 32.66
C ARG A 761 6.07 9.23 31.57
N ASN A 762 6.64 8.50 30.63
CA ASN A 762 5.88 7.82 29.57
C ASN A 762 5.04 6.65 30.13
N ALA A 763 5.58 5.89 31.09
CA ALA A 763 4.84 4.83 31.77
C ALA A 763 3.65 5.40 32.57
N GLU A 764 3.86 6.49 33.30
CA GLU A 764 2.79 7.20 34.03
C GLU A 764 1.69 7.66 33.08
N ARG A 765 2.04 8.32 31.97
CA ARG A 765 1.07 8.73 30.92
C ARG A 765 0.30 7.55 30.32
N ALA A 766 0.95 6.41 30.09
CA ALA A 766 0.31 5.22 29.54
C ALA A 766 -0.73 4.62 30.51
N VAL A 767 -0.47 4.65 31.81
CA VAL A 767 -1.42 4.20 32.85
C VAL A 767 -2.65 5.10 32.88
N PHE A 768 -2.47 6.42 32.76
CA PHE A 768 -3.58 7.38 32.68
C PHE A 768 -4.45 7.15 31.43
N LYS A 769 -3.85 6.94 30.24
CA LYS A 769 -4.60 6.66 29.00
C LYS A 769 -5.41 5.36 29.07
N ARG A 770 -4.92 4.31 29.75
CA ARG A 770 -5.67 3.05 29.97
C ARG A 770 -6.82 3.19 30.97
N SER A 771 -6.69 4.07 31.97
CA SER A 771 -7.74 4.25 33.00
C SER A 771 -9.04 4.88 32.49
N ASN A 772 -9.01 5.52 31.30
CA ASN A 772 -10.18 6.12 30.66
C ASN A 772 -10.88 5.19 29.64
N SER A 773 -10.29 4.03 29.27
CA SER A 773 -10.85 3.13 28.25
C SER A 773 -11.61 1.91 28.81
N THR A 774 -11.56 1.68 30.13
CA THR A 774 -12.33 0.59 30.79
C THR A 774 -13.44 1.16 31.65
N GLY A 775 -14.67 0.70 31.42
CA GLY A 775 -15.90 1.16 32.05
C GLY A 775 -15.80 1.37 33.57
N ARG A 776 -16.41 2.46 34.04
CA ARG A 776 -16.45 2.93 35.42
C ARG A 776 -16.98 1.84 36.37
N GLY A 777 -16.12 1.22 37.16
CA GLY A 777 -16.52 0.38 38.30
C GLY A 777 -17.00 1.22 39.49
N PRO A 778 -17.89 0.70 40.35
CA PRO A 778 -18.42 1.45 41.50
C PRO A 778 -17.39 1.50 42.62
N GLY A 779 -17.02 2.71 43.08
CA GLY A 779 -16.20 2.90 44.29
C GLY A 779 -15.11 3.99 44.26
N ARG A 780 -15.01 4.83 43.22
CA ARG A 780 -13.99 5.90 43.16
C ARG A 780 -14.56 7.26 43.61
N PRO A 781 -13.80 8.11 44.35
CA PRO A 781 -14.23 9.45 44.79
C PRO A 781 -14.71 10.34 43.63
N PRO A 782 -15.56 11.35 43.92
CA PRO A 782 -16.20 12.19 42.91
C PRO A 782 -15.17 12.88 42.01
N ALA A 783 -15.52 13.01 40.74
CA ALA A 783 -14.70 13.72 39.75
C ALA A 783 -14.30 15.09 40.30
N MET A 784 -13.01 15.39 40.30
CA MET A 784 -12.61 16.79 40.38
C MET A 784 -13.13 17.47 39.10
N ASP A 785 -13.91 18.55 39.25
CA ASP A 785 -14.44 19.40 38.18
C ASP A 785 -13.34 20.20 37.44
N ILE A 786 -12.17 19.60 37.24
CA ILE A 786 -11.07 20.22 36.50
C ILE A 786 -11.17 19.70 35.04
N PRO A 787 -11.13 20.57 34.01
CA PRO A 787 -11.17 20.18 32.59
C PRO A 787 -9.86 19.51 32.12
N LEU A 788 -9.40 18.49 32.84
CA LEU A 788 -8.14 17.78 32.56
C LEU A 788 -8.11 17.18 31.15
N GLU A 789 -9.27 16.84 30.60
CA GLU A 789 -9.42 16.30 29.24
C GLU A 789 -9.11 17.34 28.15
N GLU A 790 -9.48 18.61 28.37
CA GLU A 790 -9.13 19.71 27.46
C GLU A 790 -7.63 20.03 27.55
N LEU A 791 -7.06 20.05 28.76
CA LEU A 791 -5.62 20.27 28.97
C LEU A 791 -4.76 19.17 28.34
N LEU A 792 -5.14 17.90 28.48
CA LEU A 792 -4.43 16.77 27.87
C LEU A 792 -4.53 16.79 26.34
N LYS A 793 -5.67 17.23 25.80
CA LYS A 793 -5.86 17.38 24.36
C LYS A 793 -5.01 18.51 23.78
N GLU A 794 -4.92 19.65 24.47
CA GLU A 794 -4.04 20.77 24.09
C GLU A 794 -2.55 20.40 24.13
N GLU A 795 -2.12 19.62 25.14
CA GLU A 795 -0.76 19.08 25.21
C GLU A 795 -0.47 18.09 24.06
N ASP A 796 -1.38 17.13 23.80
CA ASP A 796 -1.23 16.14 22.72
C ASP A 796 -1.21 16.81 21.33
N ASP A 797 -2.00 17.87 21.11
CA ASP A 797 -2.02 18.63 19.86
C ASP A 797 -0.75 19.47 19.66
N SER A 798 -0.27 20.15 20.71
CA SER A 798 0.99 20.89 20.69
C SER A 798 2.19 19.97 20.41
N GLN A 799 2.18 18.80 21.02
CA GLN A 799 3.20 17.78 20.79
C GLN A 799 3.16 17.25 19.36
N ARG A 800 1.97 17.03 18.78
CA ARG A 800 1.82 16.63 17.38
C ARG A 800 2.40 17.67 16.42
N ILE A 801 2.12 18.96 16.65
CA ILE A 801 2.63 20.06 15.82
C ILE A 801 4.17 20.11 15.89
N ASN A 802 4.75 19.99 17.09
CA ASN A 802 6.20 19.94 17.27
C ASN A 802 6.82 18.73 16.54
N GLY A 803 6.17 17.57 16.59
CA GLY A 803 6.59 16.38 15.87
C GLY A 803 6.62 16.57 14.35
N ILE A 804 5.60 17.21 13.78
CA ILE A 804 5.52 17.52 12.34
C ILE A 804 6.63 18.51 11.93
N GLN A 805 6.82 19.57 12.72
CA GLN A 805 7.85 20.57 12.45
C GLN A 805 9.27 19.98 12.52
N ARG A 806 9.53 19.14 13.53
CA ARG A 806 10.79 18.40 13.67
C ARG A 806 11.00 17.47 12.48
N ARG A 807 9.99 16.66 12.11
CA ARG A 807 10.05 15.73 10.96
C ARG A 807 10.46 16.46 9.68
N GLY A 808 9.83 17.60 9.39
CA GLY A 808 10.18 18.37 8.21
C GLY A 808 11.59 18.93 8.24
N ALA A 809 12.03 19.44 9.39
CA ALA A 809 13.40 19.91 9.57
C ALA A 809 14.44 18.79 9.35
N THR A 810 14.16 17.60 9.88
CA THR A 810 14.97 16.39 9.64
C THR A 810 15.04 16.10 8.15
N LEU A 811 13.89 15.99 7.46
CA LEU A 811 13.84 15.71 6.03
C LEU A 811 14.60 16.76 5.20
N ALA A 812 14.47 18.05 5.53
CA ALA A 812 15.18 19.14 4.87
C ALA A 812 16.70 19.05 5.06
N LEU A 813 17.17 18.83 6.30
CA LEU A 813 18.60 18.70 6.57
C LEU A 813 19.18 17.43 5.94
N THR A 814 18.44 16.31 5.94
CA THR A 814 18.81 15.10 5.22
C THR A 814 18.93 15.38 3.71
N ALA A 815 17.95 16.02 3.09
CA ALA A 815 18.01 16.35 1.66
C ALA A 815 19.18 17.30 1.32
N ILE A 816 19.47 18.28 2.19
CA ILE A 816 20.60 19.21 2.03
C ILE A 816 21.94 18.46 2.13
N THR A 817 22.08 17.58 3.11
CA THR A 817 23.31 16.80 3.32
C THR A 817 23.54 15.78 2.21
N GLU A 818 22.49 15.09 1.75
CA GLU A 818 22.54 14.20 0.58
C GLU A 818 22.91 14.97 -0.71
N HIS A 819 22.34 16.17 -0.90
CA HIS A 819 22.58 16.97 -2.10
C HIS A 819 24.02 17.50 -2.20
N PHE A 820 24.59 18.00 -1.10
CA PHE A 820 25.96 18.53 -1.10
C PHE A 820 27.04 17.48 -0.86
N GLY A 821 26.70 16.33 -0.28
CA GLY A 821 27.64 15.23 -0.06
C GLY A 821 28.93 15.68 0.64
N ALA A 822 30.08 15.28 0.08
CA ALA A 822 31.40 15.62 0.62
C ALA A 822 31.72 17.13 0.62
N GLU A 823 31.03 17.93 -0.21
CA GLU A 823 31.29 19.36 -0.36
C GLU A 823 30.50 20.22 0.65
N LEU A 824 29.72 19.58 1.54
CA LEU A 824 28.90 20.25 2.54
C LEU A 824 29.64 21.33 3.37
N PRO A 825 30.87 21.09 3.88
CA PRO A 825 31.58 22.11 4.68
C PRO A 825 31.85 23.39 3.89
N SER A 826 32.08 23.26 2.57
CA SER A 826 32.37 24.38 1.67
C SER A 826 31.11 25.06 1.15
N LYS A 827 30.05 24.30 0.86
CA LYS A 827 28.83 24.79 0.21
C LYS A 827 27.77 25.28 1.20
N ALA A 828 27.77 24.78 2.43
CA ALA A 828 26.85 25.17 3.50
C ALA A 828 27.60 25.38 4.84
N PRO A 829 28.52 26.37 4.91
CA PRO A 829 29.41 26.56 6.06
C PRO A 829 28.64 26.78 7.37
N LYS A 830 27.50 27.49 7.34
CA LYS A 830 26.67 27.71 8.53
C LYS A 830 26.11 26.41 9.12
N LEU A 831 25.75 25.44 8.28
CA LEU A 831 25.28 24.14 8.76
C LEU A 831 26.43 23.36 9.39
N TRP A 832 27.62 23.40 8.77
CA TRP A 832 28.82 22.78 9.33
C TRP A 832 29.20 23.36 10.70
N GLU A 833 29.12 24.68 10.84
CA GLU A 833 29.31 25.40 12.11
C GLU A 833 28.31 24.94 13.18
N PHE A 834 27.02 24.74 12.84
CA PHE A 834 26.05 24.23 13.80
C PHE A 834 26.31 22.78 14.25
N ILE A 835 26.95 21.96 13.41
CA ILE A 835 27.25 20.55 13.74
C ILE A 835 28.51 20.46 14.60
N VAL A 836 29.58 21.18 14.23
CA VAL A 836 30.93 20.98 14.78
C VAL A 836 31.42 22.15 15.63
N GLY A 837 30.90 23.35 15.42
CA GLY A 837 31.43 24.61 16.00
C GLY A 837 31.45 24.60 17.53
N GLN A 838 30.28 24.44 18.16
CA GLN A 838 30.21 24.44 19.63
C GLN A 838 30.99 23.29 20.28
N LEU A 839 31.07 22.13 19.63
CA LEU A 839 31.84 20.99 20.14
C LEU A 839 33.34 21.29 20.10
N SER A 840 33.82 21.91 19.03
CA SER A 840 35.23 22.29 18.87
C SER A 840 35.64 23.43 19.81
N GLU A 841 34.71 24.32 20.17
CA GLU A 841 34.94 25.38 21.15
C GLU A 841 34.90 24.86 22.60
N ALA A 842 34.05 23.87 22.89
CA ALA A 842 33.85 23.37 24.25
C ALA A 842 34.82 22.25 24.66
N ILE A 843 35.34 21.48 23.70
CA ILE A 843 36.16 20.30 23.96
C ILE A 843 37.38 20.33 23.02
N ASP A 844 38.58 20.39 23.61
CA ASP A 844 39.82 20.07 22.90
C ASP A 844 40.06 18.56 22.97
N PRO A 845 39.87 17.81 21.87
CA PRO A 845 40.02 16.35 21.88
C PRO A 845 41.45 15.89 22.22
N TYR A 846 42.46 16.75 22.10
CA TYR A 846 43.85 16.41 22.43
C TYR A 846 44.19 16.66 23.91
N ASN A 847 43.41 17.48 24.62
CA ASN A 847 43.60 17.84 26.03
C ASN A 847 42.38 17.49 26.90
N PHE A 848 41.53 16.56 26.45
CA PHE A 848 40.32 16.18 27.15
C PHE A 848 40.63 15.40 28.44
N ASP A 849 40.45 16.03 29.61
CA ASP A 849 40.48 15.39 30.92
C ASP A 849 39.07 15.30 31.51
N SER A 850 38.56 14.07 31.63
CA SER A 850 37.22 13.80 32.17
C SER A 850 37.07 14.22 33.63
N ASN A 851 38.15 14.30 34.41
CA ASN A 851 38.10 14.64 35.83
C ASN A 851 37.94 16.14 36.10
N VAL A 852 38.29 16.99 35.13
CA VAL A 852 38.15 18.46 35.25
C VAL A 852 36.70 18.91 35.07
N LEU A 853 35.89 18.14 34.33
CA LEU A 853 34.49 18.45 34.02
C LEU A 853 33.52 18.03 35.14
N TYR A 854 33.83 16.99 35.91
CA TYR A 854 32.99 16.55 37.04
C TYR A 854 33.15 17.42 38.30
N ASN A 855 34.20 18.24 38.37
CA ASN A 855 34.52 19.11 39.52
C ASN A 855 34.20 20.60 39.26
N ARG A 856 33.50 20.93 38.15
CA ARG A 856 32.90 22.24 37.86
C ARG A 856 31.38 22.12 37.86
#